data_AF-A0AAV0K4L0-F1
#
_entry.id   AF-A0AAV0K4L0-F1
#
_cell.length_a   1.000
_cell.length_b   1.000
_cell.length_c   1.000
_cell.angle_alpha   90.00
_cell.angle_beta   90.00
_cell.angle_gamma   90.00
#
_symmetry.space_group_name_H-M   'P 1'
#
loop_
_entity.id
_entity.type
_entity.pdbx_description
1 polymer ?
#
loop_
_entity_poly.entity_id
_entity_poly.type
_entity_poly.pdbx_seq_one_letter_code
_entity_poly.pdbx_strand_id
1 'polypeptide(L)'
;MDSEKSAAQTVVTQVSIGGFDIDVKANDLVKHLEDKIGQVWRCRLKASWTPPESYPKFDIIEPNGIQVMDTYRRVVPHAFVHFALPESASAAMDAEGSGLLTFRDVPLKVSLGPENPFRLNQRRRTSTPFKIPDVQLDIGTLVSREEFFVGWKGPDSGLDFLVDPFDGTCKFCFTRQTYFSFKNSPEHAVLNCDYKMEFLVRDIFDIKQYTERTCLVILLQLAAAPHVWYRTADDDIEVSVPFDLLDDDDPWIRTTDFTPSGAIGRCNFYRLSVRPRHGAKLKKAMTFLRERRVQDYSLQRPLKILDEPEFGAPLLDVFFSIHNNYPGVSFEQMFLVNAVMHKGIFSQHQLSEEFFNALRKQPAEINVAALKHICSYRHPVLDDATERLKLVQRWVLKNNANSSVKSNTRLEDLAEIRRLVITPTRAYCLPPEVELSNRVLRKYKDVADRFLRVTFMDEGLQTMNSNTFSYYVATIVREITSNPFPQKTTIFKRVRSVLIDGFYLCGRRYSFLAFSSNQLRDRSAWFFADHETVNTSRIRAWMGKFKNRNVAKCAARMGQCFSSTYATVEVPSHEVNDMLPDIERNGYNFSDGIGMIAPDLAQEVAIRLKLDADPPCAYQIRFAGCKGVVACWPAKDNDNGYRLSLRPSMNKFISTHSTLEICSWARFQAGFLNRQIITLLSTLDVPDTVFWDMQQRQLSRLNQMLVDVNVAFDVLTASCAEQGTVAALMLSAGFKPQTEPHLRGMLTSIRASQLWGLREKSRIFVESGRWLMGCLDELGVLEQGQCFIQVSKPSLENCFLKHGERFQGSKKDLRRYAKLQEVDGTVNVVMLSFPWIAADYLARVKVKRRERGSGDGNKPIEVLRRYIAERL
;
A
#
# COMPACT_ATOMS: atom_id res chain seq x y z
N MET A 1 -41.00 24.50 10.87
CA MET A 1 -40.69 23.81 12.14
C MET A 1 -39.73 22.68 11.83
N ASP A 2 -38.45 23.07 11.76
CA ASP A 2 -37.25 22.39 12.26
C ASP A 2 -37.14 20.86 12.13
N SER A 3 -36.55 20.38 11.01
CA SER A 3 -35.61 19.24 11.08
C SER A 3 -34.67 19.03 9.87
N GLU A 4 -34.84 19.72 8.74
CA GLU A 4 -34.00 19.42 7.54
C GLU A 4 -32.73 20.26 7.36
N LYS A 5 -32.50 21.32 8.15
CA LYS A 5 -31.30 22.18 8.00
C LYS A 5 -30.01 21.65 8.68
N SER A 6 -30.04 20.51 9.36
CA SER A 6 -28.97 20.08 10.28
C SER A 6 -27.85 19.22 9.67
N ALA A 7 -27.98 18.70 8.44
CA ALA A 7 -27.07 17.67 7.92
C ALA A 7 -25.73 18.22 7.37
N ALA A 8 -25.65 19.53 7.08
CA ALA A 8 -24.52 20.13 6.36
C ALA A 8 -23.73 21.21 7.13
N GLN A 9 -24.11 21.54 8.36
CA GLN A 9 -23.43 22.61 9.10
C GLN A 9 -22.16 22.07 9.79
N THR A 10 -21.00 22.50 9.31
CA THR A 10 -19.73 22.35 10.04
C THR A 10 -19.71 23.34 11.20
N VAL A 11 -19.12 22.95 12.32
CA VAL A 11 -18.93 23.80 13.49
C VAL A 11 -17.51 23.67 14.00
N VAL A 12 -16.94 24.79 14.41
CA VAL A 12 -15.64 24.86 15.06
C VAL A 12 -15.89 25.20 16.52
N THR A 13 -15.45 24.35 17.43
CA THR A 13 -15.52 24.61 18.89
C THR A 13 -14.14 24.81 19.49
N GLN A 14 -13.09 24.66 18.67
CA GLN A 14 -11.71 24.75 19.09
C GLN A 14 -11.06 25.95 18.41
N VAL A 15 -10.27 26.70 19.18
CA VAL A 15 -9.33 27.67 18.65
C VAL A 15 -7.93 27.36 19.15
N SER A 16 -6.93 27.76 18.38
CA SER A 16 -5.55 27.85 18.83
C SER A 16 -5.18 29.30 19.03
N ILE A 17 -4.59 29.62 20.17
CA ILE A 17 -4.27 30.99 20.58
C ILE A 17 -2.76 31.11 20.78
N GLY A 18 -2.16 32.22 20.38
CA GLY A 18 -0.79 32.58 20.79
C GLY A 18 -0.64 34.09 20.93
N GLY A 19 0.60 34.57 21.09
CA GLY A 19 0.85 35.99 21.37
C GLY A 19 0.81 36.34 22.85
N PHE A 20 1.25 35.42 23.71
CA PHE A 20 1.39 35.63 25.15
C PHE A 20 2.72 35.07 25.67
N ASP A 21 3.14 35.51 26.86
CA ASP A 21 4.44 35.18 27.45
C ASP A 21 4.50 33.78 28.08
N ILE A 22 5.72 33.29 28.33
CA ILE A 22 5.97 31.91 28.79
C ILE A 22 5.55 31.66 30.25
N ASP A 23 5.30 32.70 31.04
CA ASP A 23 4.87 32.64 32.44
C ASP A 23 3.35 32.49 32.61
N VAL A 24 2.59 32.57 31.52
CA VAL A 24 1.12 32.47 31.54
C VAL A 24 0.69 31.03 31.89
N LYS A 25 -0.24 30.92 32.85
CA LYS A 25 -0.87 29.64 33.22
C LYS A 25 -2.16 29.40 32.45
N ALA A 26 -2.53 28.14 32.25
CA ALA A 26 -3.76 27.76 31.56
C ALA A 26 -5.01 28.37 32.23
N ASN A 27 -5.07 28.36 33.56
CA ASN A 27 -6.19 28.95 34.32
C ASN A 27 -6.32 30.48 34.14
N ASP A 28 -5.20 31.20 33.99
CA ASP A 28 -5.24 32.65 33.78
C ASP A 28 -5.84 32.99 32.41
N LEU A 29 -5.47 32.20 31.38
CA LEU A 29 -6.01 32.33 30.04
C LEU A 29 -7.49 31.93 29.99
N VAL A 30 -7.89 30.87 30.69
CA VAL A 30 -9.30 30.44 30.81
C VAL A 30 -10.16 31.56 31.38
N LYS A 31 -9.81 32.13 32.54
CA LYS A 31 -10.59 33.21 33.18
C LYS A 31 -10.78 34.42 32.26
N HIS A 32 -9.71 34.79 31.53
CA HIS A 32 -9.78 35.91 30.59
C HIS A 32 -10.71 35.61 29.41
N LEU A 33 -10.62 34.41 28.82
CA LEU A 33 -11.47 34.02 27.70
C LEU A 33 -12.93 33.84 28.11
N GLU A 34 -13.20 33.38 29.32
CA GLU A 34 -14.56 33.27 29.85
C GLU A 34 -15.20 34.64 30.12
N ASP A 35 -14.43 35.63 30.55
CA ASP A 35 -14.88 37.02 30.72
C ASP A 35 -15.17 37.71 29.37
N LYS A 36 -14.32 37.50 28.37
CA LYS A 36 -14.36 38.24 27.10
C LYS A 36 -15.15 37.56 25.99
N ILE A 37 -15.18 36.23 25.94
CA ILE A 37 -15.67 35.47 24.79
C ILE A 37 -16.77 34.50 25.20
N GLY A 38 -16.50 33.60 26.16
CA GLY A 38 -17.47 32.61 26.61
C GLY A 38 -16.85 31.39 27.26
N GLN A 39 -17.71 30.51 27.77
CA GLN A 39 -17.32 29.36 28.60
C GLN A 39 -16.30 28.43 27.93
N VAL A 40 -15.23 28.09 28.65
CA VAL A 40 -14.14 27.23 28.18
C VAL A 40 -14.23 25.86 28.84
N TRP A 41 -14.16 24.79 28.04
CA TRP A 41 -14.16 23.41 28.50
C TRP A 41 -12.77 22.84 28.77
N ARG A 42 -11.78 23.25 27.96
CA ARG A 42 -10.40 22.84 28.11
C ARG A 42 -9.47 23.90 27.54
N CYS A 43 -8.38 24.18 28.23
CA CYS A 43 -7.26 24.96 27.73
C CYS A 43 -5.97 24.16 27.96
N ARG A 44 -5.29 23.78 26.88
CA ARG A 44 -3.97 23.12 26.91
C ARG A 44 -2.91 24.10 26.47
N LEU A 45 -1.96 24.41 27.35
CA LEU A 45 -0.87 25.36 27.09
C LEU A 45 0.40 24.61 26.70
N LYS A 46 1.09 25.14 25.69
CA LYS A 46 2.33 24.61 25.15
C LYS A 46 3.36 25.69 24.90
N ALA A 47 4.55 25.49 25.46
CA ALA A 47 5.78 26.21 25.18
C ALA A 47 6.88 25.26 24.63
N SER A 48 6.66 23.95 24.69
CA SER A 48 7.58 22.92 24.22
C SER A 48 7.19 22.35 22.85
N TRP A 49 8.20 22.00 22.05
CA TRP A 49 8.04 21.25 20.79
C TRP A 49 9.19 20.29 20.55
N THR A 50 8.98 19.38 19.61
CA THR A 50 10.08 18.57 19.06
C THR A 50 11.12 19.49 18.43
N PRO A 51 12.38 19.47 18.92
CA PRO A 51 13.41 20.36 18.42
C PRO A 51 13.66 20.16 16.91
N PRO A 52 13.92 21.23 16.14
CA PRO A 52 14.18 21.14 14.70
C PRO A 52 15.28 20.15 14.35
N GLU A 53 15.07 19.38 13.27
CA GLU A 53 16.08 18.46 12.73
C GLU A 53 16.63 17.45 13.76
N SER A 54 15.84 17.18 14.81
CA SER A 54 16.15 16.19 15.84
C SER A 54 15.30 14.93 15.69
N TYR A 55 15.79 13.83 16.24
CA TYR A 55 15.04 12.58 16.30
C TYR A 55 15.03 12.07 17.74
N PRO A 56 13.90 11.51 18.21
CA PRO A 56 13.87 10.84 19.50
C PRO A 56 14.81 9.64 19.49
N LYS A 57 15.48 9.46 20.62
CA LYS A 57 16.47 8.42 20.90
C LYS A 57 15.89 7.48 21.96
N PHE A 58 15.57 6.26 21.53
CA PHE A 58 14.88 5.26 22.35
C PHE A 58 15.84 4.23 23.00
N ASP A 59 17.09 4.25 22.57
CA ASP A 59 18.24 3.47 23.05
C ASP A 59 18.82 3.98 24.37
N ILE A 60 18.46 5.19 24.79
CA ILE A 60 18.94 5.81 26.04
C ILE A 60 18.00 5.41 27.19
N ILE A 61 18.49 4.53 28.07
CA ILE A 61 17.76 4.01 29.24
C ILE A 61 18.27 4.65 30.54
N GLU A 62 19.59 4.89 30.65
CA GLU A 62 20.21 5.54 31.81
C GLU A 62 20.92 6.84 31.43
N PRO A 63 20.77 7.94 32.20
CA PRO A 63 21.33 9.25 31.88
C PRO A 63 22.84 9.40 32.16
N ASN A 64 23.53 8.35 32.60
CA ASN A 64 24.91 8.44 33.07
C ASN A 64 25.86 8.91 31.95
N GLY A 65 26.39 10.14 32.09
CA GLY A 65 27.36 10.72 31.16
C GLY A 65 26.78 11.50 29.98
N ILE A 66 25.47 11.75 29.93
CA ILE A 66 24.83 12.51 28.84
C ILE A 66 24.88 14.01 29.11
N GLN A 67 25.46 14.78 28.19
CA GLN A 67 25.39 16.24 28.21
C GLN A 67 23.99 16.70 27.78
N VAL A 68 23.19 17.12 28.76
CA VAL A 68 21.85 17.67 28.56
C VAL A 68 21.95 19.17 28.30
N MET A 69 21.32 19.64 27.23
CA MET A 69 21.07 21.07 27.02
C MET A 69 19.73 21.44 27.65
N ASP A 70 19.76 22.25 28.71
CA ASP A 70 18.56 22.90 29.25
C ASP A 70 18.11 24.09 28.38
N THR A 71 19.00 24.62 27.53
CA THR A 71 18.82 25.86 26.76
C THR A 71 18.67 25.61 25.26
N TYR A 72 17.70 24.79 24.85
CA TYR A 72 17.26 24.76 23.45
C TYR A 72 16.09 25.72 23.23
N ARG A 73 15.94 26.24 22.00
CA ARG A 73 14.93 27.24 21.65
C ARG A 73 13.51 26.64 21.78
N ARG A 74 12.83 27.00 22.87
CA ARG A 74 11.39 26.73 23.08
C ARG A 74 10.55 27.42 22.00
N VAL A 75 9.34 26.90 21.75
CA VAL A 75 8.42 27.55 20.81
C VAL A 75 7.82 28.78 21.48
N VAL A 76 7.34 29.70 20.64
CA VAL A 76 6.43 30.74 21.12
C VAL A 76 5.25 30.07 21.85
N PRO A 77 4.94 30.49 23.08
CA PRO A 77 3.82 29.95 23.83
C PRO A 77 2.52 30.03 23.02
N HIS A 78 1.76 28.95 23.05
CA HIS A 78 0.47 28.83 22.40
C HIS A 78 -0.44 27.92 23.21
N ALA A 79 -1.74 28.02 22.99
CA ALA A 79 -2.75 27.25 23.69
C ALA A 79 -3.77 26.66 22.71
N PHE A 80 -4.29 25.48 23.03
CA PHE A 80 -5.43 24.87 22.37
C PHE A 80 -6.63 24.96 23.29
N VAL A 81 -7.63 25.72 22.87
CA VAL A 81 -8.81 26.07 23.69
C VAL A 81 -10.06 25.47 23.06
N HIS A 82 -10.81 24.69 23.83
CA HIS A 82 -12.14 24.23 23.47
C HIS A 82 -13.19 25.07 24.20
N PHE A 83 -14.03 25.76 23.44
CA PHE A 83 -15.21 26.45 23.97
C PHE A 83 -16.42 25.52 24.08
N ALA A 84 -17.34 25.88 24.96
CA ALA A 84 -18.61 25.16 25.14
C ALA A 84 -19.53 25.27 23.91
N LEU A 85 -19.50 26.44 23.25
CA LEU A 85 -20.36 26.82 22.14
C LEU A 85 -19.54 27.14 20.89
N PRO A 86 -19.95 26.70 19.68
CA PRO A 86 -19.27 27.07 18.44
C PRO A 86 -19.20 28.59 18.20
N GLU A 87 -20.23 29.32 18.62
CA GLU A 87 -20.34 30.77 18.48
C GLU A 87 -19.20 31.48 19.21
N SER A 88 -18.71 30.93 20.32
CA SER A 88 -17.57 31.46 21.06
C SER A 88 -16.25 31.32 20.30
N ALA A 89 -16.05 30.25 19.54
CA ALA A 89 -14.87 30.11 18.68
C ALA A 89 -14.88 31.13 17.52
N SER A 90 -16.06 31.38 16.92
CA SER A 90 -16.21 32.45 15.94
C SER A 90 -16.00 33.83 16.56
N ALA A 91 -16.58 34.09 17.73
CA ALA A 91 -16.41 35.35 18.44
C ALA A 91 -14.94 35.62 18.82
N ALA A 92 -14.17 34.58 19.19
CA ALA A 92 -12.73 34.71 19.44
C ALA A 92 -11.96 35.17 18.17
N MET A 93 -12.30 34.62 17.00
CA MET A 93 -11.71 35.05 15.73
C MET A 93 -12.11 36.47 15.35
N ASP A 94 -13.40 36.82 15.51
CA ASP A 94 -13.91 38.16 15.18
C ASP A 94 -13.29 39.23 16.10
N ALA A 95 -13.10 38.90 17.38
CA ALA A 95 -12.44 39.77 18.35
C ALA A 95 -10.96 39.98 18.04
N GLU A 96 -10.25 38.95 17.55
CA GLU A 96 -8.87 39.09 17.05
C GLU A 96 -8.81 39.96 15.80
N GLY A 97 -9.65 39.69 14.80
CA GLY A 97 -9.69 40.45 13.55
C GLY A 97 -10.07 41.93 13.74
N SER A 98 -10.78 42.24 14.83
CA SER A 98 -11.15 43.60 15.23
C SER A 98 -10.11 44.26 16.16
N GLY A 99 -9.05 43.55 16.56
CA GLY A 99 -8.01 44.03 17.48
C GLY A 99 -8.47 44.20 18.94
N LEU A 100 -9.60 43.59 19.32
CA LEU A 100 -10.22 43.71 20.64
C LEU A 100 -9.80 42.62 21.62
N LEU A 101 -9.15 41.56 21.14
CA LEU A 101 -8.69 40.45 21.96
C LEU A 101 -7.23 40.66 22.41
N THR A 102 -7.05 41.25 23.60
CA THR A 102 -5.74 41.49 24.20
C THR A 102 -5.63 40.83 25.57
N PHE A 103 -4.45 40.27 25.88
CA PHE A 103 -4.14 39.68 27.18
C PHE A 103 -2.92 40.40 27.77
N ARG A 104 -3.08 41.01 28.96
CA ARG A 104 -2.05 41.87 29.59
C ARG A 104 -1.48 42.92 28.62
N ASP A 105 -2.36 43.60 27.89
CA ASP A 105 -2.05 44.62 26.88
C ASP A 105 -1.29 44.13 25.62
N VAL A 106 -1.12 42.81 25.45
CA VAL A 106 -0.54 42.19 24.25
C VAL A 106 -1.67 41.63 23.37
N PRO A 107 -1.70 41.92 22.05
CA PRO A 107 -2.70 41.36 21.15
C PRO A 107 -2.51 39.85 21.00
N LEU A 108 -3.59 39.09 21.21
CA LEU A 108 -3.61 37.66 20.99
C LEU A 108 -3.80 37.36 19.50
N LYS A 109 -3.15 36.30 19.02
CA LYS A 109 -3.40 35.71 17.70
C LYS A 109 -4.28 34.49 17.87
N VAL A 110 -5.28 34.34 17.00
CA VAL A 110 -6.22 33.23 17.04
C VAL A 110 -6.25 32.55 15.67
N SER A 111 -6.21 31.23 15.67
CA SER A 111 -6.39 30.39 14.49
C SER A 111 -7.55 29.42 14.77
N LEU A 112 -8.46 29.26 13.82
CA LEU A 112 -9.54 28.29 13.97
C LEU A 112 -8.98 26.88 13.95
N GLY A 113 -9.51 26.05 14.85
CA GLY A 113 -9.25 24.61 14.85
C GLY A 113 -9.91 23.90 13.66
N PRO A 114 -9.98 22.55 13.69
CA PRO A 114 -10.48 21.79 12.57
C PRO A 114 -12.01 21.92 12.49
N GLU A 115 -12.52 22.24 11.31
CA GLU A 115 -13.96 22.21 11.03
C GLU A 115 -14.48 20.78 11.13
N ASN A 116 -15.37 20.55 12.10
CA ASN A 116 -15.99 19.25 12.29
C ASN A 116 -17.47 19.30 11.92
N PRO A 117 -18.03 18.28 11.26
CA PRO A 117 -19.47 18.21 11.06
C PRO A 117 -20.20 18.26 12.42
N PHE A 118 -21.26 19.07 12.55
CA PHE A 118 -22.00 19.20 13.82
C PHE A 118 -22.41 17.86 14.43
N ARG A 119 -22.87 16.92 13.59
CA ARG A 119 -23.22 15.56 14.01
C ARG A 119 -22.05 14.75 14.54
N LEU A 120 -20.82 15.06 14.13
CA LEU A 120 -19.60 14.38 14.57
C LEU A 120 -19.27 14.76 16.02
N ASN A 121 -19.37 16.05 16.35
CA ASN A 121 -19.27 16.55 17.72
C ASN A 121 -20.41 16.01 18.61
N GLN A 122 -21.65 16.00 18.10
CA GLN A 122 -22.78 15.42 18.82
C GLN A 122 -22.59 13.93 19.09
N ARG A 123 -22.12 13.17 18.09
CA ARG A 123 -21.80 11.75 18.24
C ARG A 123 -20.71 11.51 19.28
N ARG A 124 -19.63 12.31 19.27
CA ARG A 124 -18.56 12.19 20.27
C ARG A 124 -19.09 12.36 21.70
N ARG A 125 -20.02 13.31 21.92
CA ARG A 125 -20.69 13.50 23.23
C ARG A 125 -21.48 12.26 23.67
N THR A 126 -22.09 11.53 22.74
CA THR A 126 -22.92 10.34 23.03
C THR A 126 -22.16 9.01 23.02
N SER A 127 -20.96 8.97 22.42
CA SER A 127 -20.14 7.77 22.25
C SER A 127 -18.81 7.92 22.98
N THR A 128 -18.88 7.93 24.31
CA THR A 128 -17.71 8.08 25.19
C THR A 128 -16.79 6.86 25.11
N PRO A 129 -15.47 7.04 24.95
CA PRO A 129 -14.51 5.95 25.06
C PRO A 129 -14.59 5.23 26.41
N PHE A 130 -14.37 3.92 26.40
CA PHE A 130 -14.17 3.17 27.63
C PHE A 130 -12.74 3.40 28.13
N LYS A 131 -12.54 4.49 28.87
CA LYS A 131 -11.25 4.83 29.48
C LYS A 131 -11.02 4.04 30.78
N ILE A 132 -10.01 3.20 30.78
CA ILE A 132 -9.55 2.39 31.92
C ILE A 132 -8.18 2.94 32.34
N PRO A 133 -8.13 3.76 33.39
CA PRO A 133 -6.89 4.44 33.77
C PRO A 133 -5.98 3.55 34.61
N ASP A 134 -4.70 3.90 34.60
CA ASP A 134 -3.67 3.35 35.49
C ASP A 134 -3.57 1.82 35.41
N VAL A 135 -3.51 1.30 34.18
CA VAL A 135 -3.33 -0.13 33.90
C VAL A 135 -1.86 -0.47 33.72
N GLN A 136 -1.45 -1.67 34.12
CA GLN A 136 -0.10 -2.16 33.83
C GLN A 136 -0.11 -2.92 32.51
N LEU A 137 0.87 -2.63 31.65
CA LEU A 137 0.98 -3.21 30.32
C LEU A 137 2.30 -3.97 30.18
N ASP A 138 2.24 -5.26 29.89
CA ASP A 138 3.39 -6.05 29.47
C ASP A 138 3.24 -6.43 27.99
N ILE A 139 4.26 -6.16 27.18
CA ILE A 139 4.34 -6.58 25.78
C ILE A 139 5.24 -7.81 25.72
N GLY A 140 4.75 -8.89 25.12
CA GLY A 140 5.45 -10.16 25.19
C GLY A 140 4.94 -11.23 24.22
N THR A 141 5.48 -12.44 24.40
CA THR A 141 5.15 -13.59 23.57
C THR A 141 4.70 -14.75 24.44
N LEU A 142 3.61 -15.42 24.04
CA LEU A 142 3.15 -16.64 24.67
C LEU A 142 3.99 -17.82 24.12
N VAL A 143 4.82 -18.44 24.96
CA VAL A 143 5.77 -19.51 24.55
C VAL A 143 5.15 -20.89 24.67
N SER A 144 4.25 -21.06 25.65
CA SER A 144 3.42 -22.24 25.83
C SER A 144 2.02 -21.81 26.26
N ARG A 145 1.07 -22.75 26.42
CA ARG A 145 -0.28 -22.41 26.89
C ARG A 145 -0.32 -21.79 28.29
N GLU A 146 0.76 -21.92 29.06
CA GLU A 146 0.83 -21.47 30.46
C GLU A 146 1.94 -20.43 30.71
N GLU A 147 2.90 -20.24 29.80
CA GLU A 147 4.07 -19.36 30.01
C GLU A 147 4.08 -18.16 29.05
N PHE A 148 4.20 -16.97 29.63
CA PHE A 148 4.28 -15.70 28.92
C PHE A 148 5.62 -15.03 29.21
N PHE A 149 6.38 -14.76 28.14
CA PHE A 149 7.67 -14.08 28.22
C PHE A 149 7.48 -12.60 27.92
N VAL A 150 7.88 -11.75 28.88
CA VAL A 150 7.80 -10.29 28.78
C VAL A 150 9.02 -9.78 28.03
N GLY A 151 8.79 -9.04 26.95
CA GLY A 151 9.83 -8.35 26.19
C GLY A 151 9.94 -6.86 26.49
N TRP A 152 8.87 -6.26 27.02
CA TRP A 152 8.86 -4.89 27.54
C TRP A 152 7.78 -4.70 28.60
N LYS A 153 8.09 -3.93 29.64
CA LYS A 153 7.16 -3.52 30.70
C LYS A 153 6.86 -2.04 30.54
N GLY A 154 5.58 -1.70 30.59
CA GLY A 154 5.10 -0.32 30.61
C GLY A 154 5.46 0.41 31.91
N PRO A 155 5.18 1.72 31.98
CA PRO A 155 5.37 2.47 33.21
C PRO A 155 4.48 1.91 34.33
N ASP A 156 4.96 1.98 35.58
CA ASP A 156 4.27 1.43 36.75
C ASP A 156 2.92 2.10 37.05
N SER A 157 2.76 3.35 36.59
CA SER A 157 1.53 4.12 36.71
C SER A 157 1.35 5.10 35.56
N GLY A 158 0.13 5.62 35.41
CA GLY A 158 -0.17 6.68 34.43
C GLY A 158 -0.39 6.21 32.99
N LEU A 159 -0.47 4.89 32.75
CA LEU A 159 -0.87 4.34 31.46
C LEU A 159 -2.38 4.11 31.40
N ASP A 160 -3.01 4.71 30.39
CA ASP A 160 -4.43 4.59 30.12
C ASP A 160 -4.67 3.60 28.96
N PHE A 161 -5.62 2.68 29.15
CA PHE A 161 -6.17 1.88 28.05
C PHE A 161 -7.55 2.41 27.66
N LEU A 162 -7.72 2.74 26.39
CA LEU A 162 -8.97 3.25 25.85
C LEU A 162 -9.50 2.32 24.76
N VAL A 163 -10.77 1.96 24.85
CA VAL A 163 -11.52 1.33 23.75
C VAL A 163 -12.54 2.34 23.27
N ASP A 164 -12.42 2.77 22.02
CA ASP A 164 -13.17 3.89 21.46
C ASP A 164 -14.21 3.41 20.44
N PRO A 165 -15.51 3.38 20.79
CA PRO A 165 -16.57 2.94 19.89
C PRO A 165 -16.79 3.85 18.70
N PHE A 166 -16.33 5.11 18.78
CA PHE A 166 -16.56 6.13 17.76
C PHE A 166 -15.76 5.85 16.49
N ASP A 167 -14.48 5.56 16.62
CA ASP A 167 -13.58 5.24 15.50
C ASP A 167 -13.26 3.73 15.39
N GLY A 168 -13.69 2.93 16.38
CA GLY A 168 -13.44 1.49 16.41
C GLY A 168 -11.97 1.16 16.68
N THR A 169 -11.28 2.00 17.45
CA THR A 169 -9.88 1.84 17.82
C THR A 169 -9.71 1.45 19.30
N CYS A 170 -8.56 0.86 19.59
CA CYS A 170 -8.04 0.70 20.94
C CYS A 170 -6.71 1.47 21.04
N LYS A 171 -6.48 2.13 22.17
CA LYS A 171 -5.33 3.00 22.40
C LYS A 171 -4.69 2.71 23.75
N PHE A 172 -3.36 2.66 23.79
CA PHE A 172 -2.57 2.82 25.00
C PHE A 172 -1.93 4.19 25.00
N CYS A 173 -2.19 4.99 26.02
CA CYS A 173 -1.65 6.34 26.14
C CYS A 173 -0.89 6.47 27.46
N PHE A 174 0.30 7.06 27.42
CA PHE A 174 1.12 7.34 28.60
C PHE A 174 2.14 8.43 28.31
N THR A 175 2.66 9.08 29.35
CA THR A 175 3.68 10.14 29.22
C THR A 175 5.01 9.61 29.72
N ARG A 176 6.11 9.96 29.04
CA ARG A 176 7.48 9.69 29.54
C ARG A 176 8.49 10.72 29.06
N GLN A 177 9.60 10.83 29.79
CA GLN A 177 10.76 11.60 29.32
C GLN A 177 11.36 10.97 28.07
N THR A 178 11.73 11.80 27.11
CA THR A 178 12.29 11.41 25.81
C THR A 178 13.48 12.28 25.46
N TYR A 179 14.57 11.63 25.05
CA TYR A 179 15.79 12.29 24.61
C TYR A 179 15.73 12.56 23.11
N PHE A 180 16.13 13.75 22.70
CA PHE A 180 16.23 14.17 21.30
C PHE A 180 17.68 14.47 20.97
N SER A 181 18.20 13.79 19.94
CA SER A 181 19.56 14.03 19.43
C SER A 181 19.54 15.08 18.32
N PHE A 182 20.41 16.09 18.44
CA PHE A 182 20.60 17.08 17.40
C PHE A 182 21.56 16.57 16.32
N LYS A 183 21.34 17.01 15.08
CA LYS A 183 22.24 16.68 13.98
C LYS A 183 23.60 17.37 14.21
N ASN A 184 24.66 16.57 14.29
CA ASN A 184 26.06 17.02 14.46
C ASN A 184 26.41 17.64 15.83
N SER A 185 25.64 17.39 16.89
CA SER A 185 26.02 17.76 18.27
C SER A 185 25.96 16.52 19.18
N PRO A 186 26.89 16.36 20.16
CA PRO A 186 26.79 15.34 21.20
C PRO A 186 25.72 15.68 22.26
N GLU A 187 25.19 16.90 22.25
CA GLU A 187 24.19 17.37 23.19
C GLU A 187 22.79 16.80 22.89
N HIS A 188 22.01 16.61 23.95
CA HIS A 188 20.66 16.09 23.87
C HIS A 188 19.66 17.04 24.54
N ALA A 189 18.47 17.19 23.94
CA ALA A 189 17.33 17.83 24.59
C ALA A 189 16.45 16.77 25.27
N VAL A 190 15.98 17.06 26.48
CA VAL A 190 15.09 16.17 27.24
C VAL A 190 13.71 16.81 27.34
N LEU A 191 12.68 16.06 26.95
CA LEU A 191 11.31 16.52 26.89
C LEU A 191 10.35 15.45 27.42
N ASN A 192 9.35 15.86 28.19
CA ASN A 192 8.20 15.00 28.44
C ASN A 192 7.39 14.87 27.16
N CYS A 193 7.09 13.64 26.75
CA CYS A 193 6.30 13.35 25.57
C CYS A 193 5.16 12.39 25.92
N ASP A 194 3.99 12.67 25.36
CA ASP A 194 2.89 11.73 25.34
C ASP A 194 3.10 10.73 24.22
N TYR A 195 2.88 9.46 24.52
CA TYR A 195 2.94 8.35 23.59
C TYR A 195 1.56 7.75 23.40
N LYS A 196 1.30 7.31 22.17
CA LYS A 196 0.08 6.61 21.80
C LYS A 196 0.43 5.37 20.98
N MET A 197 -0.05 4.22 21.42
CA MET A 197 -0.09 2.98 20.62
C MET A 197 -1.54 2.71 20.22
N GLU A 198 -1.86 2.73 18.93
CA GLU A 198 -3.24 2.59 18.42
C GLU A 198 -3.35 1.42 17.45
N PHE A 199 -4.43 0.66 17.58
CA PHE A 199 -4.77 -0.45 16.70
C PHE A 199 -6.28 -0.53 16.54
N LEU A 200 -6.74 -1.14 15.45
CA LEU A 200 -8.17 -1.26 15.21
C LEU A 200 -8.73 -2.46 15.96
N VAL A 201 -10.00 -2.40 16.36
CA VAL A 201 -10.70 -3.53 16.99
C VAL A 201 -10.65 -4.78 16.12
N ARG A 202 -10.67 -4.63 14.79
CA ARG A 202 -10.57 -5.74 13.83
C ARG A 202 -9.18 -6.40 13.77
N ASP A 203 -8.15 -5.73 14.30
CA ASP A 203 -6.79 -6.26 14.35
C ASP A 203 -6.57 -7.12 15.60
N ILE A 204 -7.53 -7.15 16.54
CA ILE A 204 -7.54 -8.05 17.69
C ILE A 204 -7.96 -9.44 17.21
N PHE A 205 -7.02 -10.38 17.30
CA PHE A 205 -7.22 -11.76 16.87
C PHE A 205 -8.04 -12.55 17.90
N ASP A 206 -7.59 -12.57 19.15
CA ASP A 206 -8.33 -13.12 20.29
C ASP A 206 -8.00 -12.37 21.58
N ILE A 207 -8.83 -12.59 22.60
CA ILE A 207 -8.61 -12.10 23.96
C ILE A 207 -8.66 -13.28 24.93
N LYS A 208 -7.68 -13.39 25.81
CA LYS A 208 -7.69 -14.35 26.93
C LYS A 208 -7.83 -13.58 28.24
N GLN A 209 -8.76 -13.99 29.10
CA GLN A 209 -9.04 -13.31 30.37
C GLN A 209 -8.88 -14.26 31.55
N TYR A 210 -8.33 -13.75 32.65
CA TYR A 210 -8.24 -14.46 33.92
C TYR A 210 -8.13 -13.47 35.08
N THR A 211 -8.25 -13.96 36.30
CA THR A 211 -8.17 -13.12 37.51
C THR A 211 -6.98 -13.54 38.34
N GLU A 212 -6.17 -12.56 38.75
CA GLU A 212 -5.14 -12.71 39.76
C GLU A 212 -5.64 -12.15 41.09
N ARG A 213 -4.92 -12.35 42.19
CA ARG A 213 -5.37 -11.96 43.54
C ARG A 213 -5.74 -10.48 43.66
N THR A 214 -5.09 -9.61 42.87
CA THR A 214 -5.19 -8.15 42.99
C THR A 214 -5.62 -7.45 41.70
N CYS A 215 -5.81 -8.17 40.59
CA CYS A 215 -6.14 -7.58 39.30
C CYS A 215 -6.96 -8.51 38.39
N LEU A 216 -7.71 -7.88 37.49
CA LEU A 216 -8.34 -8.53 36.34
C LEU A 216 -7.34 -8.45 35.18
N VAL A 217 -7.01 -9.58 34.57
CA VAL A 217 -6.03 -9.63 33.48
C VAL A 217 -6.75 -9.91 32.18
N ILE A 218 -6.42 -9.13 31.15
CA ILE A 218 -6.73 -9.45 29.76
C ILE A 218 -5.43 -9.55 28.96
N LEU A 219 -5.34 -10.55 28.11
CA LEU A 219 -4.25 -10.76 27.19
C LEU A 219 -4.79 -10.61 25.77
N LEU A 220 -4.41 -9.53 25.11
CA LEU A 220 -4.79 -9.25 23.72
C LEU A 220 -3.77 -9.88 22.79
N GLN A 221 -4.23 -10.68 21.84
CA GLN A 221 -3.40 -11.12 20.72
C GLN A 221 -3.70 -10.22 19.51
N LEU A 222 -2.70 -9.52 18.99
CA LEU A 222 -2.86 -8.67 17.81
C LEU A 222 -2.37 -9.37 16.54
N ALA A 223 -3.07 -9.17 15.44
CA ALA A 223 -2.69 -9.67 14.11
C ALA A 223 -1.58 -8.84 13.45
N ALA A 224 -1.41 -7.58 13.89
CA ALA A 224 -0.38 -6.66 13.46
C ALA A 224 0.10 -5.81 14.64
N ALA A 225 1.31 -5.25 14.54
CA ALA A 225 1.80 -4.31 15.54
C ALA A 225 0.93 -3.04 15.57
N PRO A 226 0.73 -2.41 16.73
CA PRO A 226 0.04 -1.14 16.81
C PRO A 226 0.87 -0.05 16.13
N HIS A 227 0.17 0.92 15.58
CA HIS A 227 0.81 2.15 15.13
C HIS A 227 1.30 2.92 16.36
N VAL A 228 2.45 3.60 16.21
CA VAL A 228 3.10 4.33 17.30
C VAL A 228 3.19 5.81 16.95
N TRP A 229 2.79 6.65 17.89
CA TRP A 229 2.93 8.11 17.83
C TRP A 229 3.50 8.66 19.12
N TYR A 230 4.07 9.85 19.01
CA TYR A 230 4.36 10.71 20.14
C TYR A 230 3.99 12.16 19.84
N ARG A 231 3.88 12.98 20.87
CA ARG A 231 3.89 14.45 20.80
C ARG A 231 4.49 14.99 22.09
N THR A 232 4.89 16.26 22.12
CA THR A 232 5.30 16.86 23.40
C THR A 232 4.14 16.85 24.37
N ALA A 233 4.42 16.57 25.64
CA ALA A 233 3.40 16.66 26.69
C ALA A 233 2.96 18.12 26.88
N ASP A 234 1.84 18.32 27.56
CA ASP A 234 1.39 19.66 27.91
C ASP A 234 2.31 20.29 28.95
N ASP A 235 2.55 21.59 28.79
CA ASP A 235 3.28 22.38 29.78
C ASP A 235 2.35 22.79 30.94
N ASP A 236 1.07 23.07 30.64
CA ASP A 236 -0.01 23.28 31.61
C ASP A 236 -1.38 22.94 31.00
N ILE A 237 -2.35 22.49 31.80
CA ILE A 237 -3.69 22.13 31.32
C ILE A 237 -4.77 22.44 32.35
N GLU A 238 -5.84 23.10 31.90
CA GLU A 238 -7.06 23.33 32.67
C GLU A 238 -8.24 22.62 31.97
N VAL A 239 -9.00 21.81 32.71
CA VAL A 239 -10.16 21.07 32.19
C VAL A 239 -11.35 21.28 33.13
N SER A 240 -12.42 21.89 32.62
CA SER A 240 -13.61 22.21 33.41
C SER A 240 -14.75 21.19 33.26
N VAL A 241 -14.58 20.18 32.39
CA VAL A 241 -15.61 19.18 32.09
C VAL A 241 -15.17 17.74 32.40
N PRO A 242 -16.10 16.87 32.87
CA PRO A 242 -15.79 15.49 33.22
C PRO A 242 -15.87 14.48 32.06
N PHE A 243 -16.21 14.93 30.84
CA PHE A 243 -16.38 14.07 29.65
C PHE A 243 -15.24 14.26 28.64
N ASP A 244 -14.99 13.25 27.82
CA ASP A 244 -13.93 13.28 26.82
C ASP A 244 -14.27 14.23 25.65
N LEU A 245 -13.34 15.13 25.34
CA LEU A 245 -13.41 16.02 24.17
C LEU A 245 -12.77 15.34 22.95
N LEU A 246 -12.97 15.93 21.77
CA LEU A 246 -12.14 15.60 20.62
C LEU A 246 -10.69 15.98 20.91
N ASP A 247 -9.77 15.23 20.31
CA ASP A 247 -8.36 15.62 20.32
C ASP A 247 -8.20 16.95 19.59
N ASP A 248 -7.20 17.73 20.01
CA ASP A 248 -6.93 19.05 19.47
C ASP A 248 -6.02 18.99 18.24
N ASP A 249 -5.91 20.11 17.52
CA ASP A 249 -4.96 20.35 16.41
C ASP A 249 -3.46 20.26 16.77
N ASP A 250 -3.13 19.81 17.98
CA ASP A 250 -1.77 19.48 18.39
C ASP A 250 -1.32 18.17 17.72
N PRO A 251 -0.37 18.22 16.77
CA PRO A 251 -0.13 17.12 15.85
C PRO A 251 0.55 15.92 16.53
N TRP A 252 -0.06 14.75 16.44
CA TRP A 252 0.61 13.47 16.72
C TRP A 252 1.63 13.13 15.64
N ILE A 253 2.87 12.88 16.07
CA ILE A 253 3.99 12.55 15.19
C ILE A 253 4.16 11.03 15.14
N ARG A 254 4.07 10.46 13.94
CA ARG A 254 4.34 9.03 13.72
C ARG A 254 5.80 8.69 14.02
N THR A 255 6.03 7.58 14.72
CA THR A 255 7.37 7.12 15.06
C THR A 255 7.55 5.61 14.91
N THR A 256 8.78 5.14 15.14
CA THR A 256 9.19 3.73 15.17
C THR A 256 8.97 3.12 16.55
N ASP A 257 9.31 1.84 16.70
CA ASP A 257 9.32 1.17 18.00
C ASP A 257 10.17 1.95 19.02
N PHE A 258 9.57 2.25 20.17
CA PHE A 258 10.18 3.04 21.23
C PHE A 258 10.79 2.19 22.34
N THR A 259 10.68 0.86 22.22
CA THR A 259 11.22 -0.10 23.16
C THR A 259 12.64 -0.48 22.74
N PRO A 260 13.62 -0.54 23.67
CA PRO A 260 15.01 -0.82 23.33
C PRO A 260 15.20 -2.15 22.55
N SER A 261 14.51 -3.20 22.96
CA SER A 261 14.57 -4.53 22.37
C SER A 261 13.72 -4.69 21.10
N GLY A 262 12.97 -3.66 20.68
CA GLY A 262 12.02 -3.76 19.57
C GLY A 262 10.81 -4.67 19.88
N ALA A 263 10.37 -4.70 21.13
CA ALA A 263 9.29 -5.55 21.63
C ALA A 263 7.94 -5.29 20.93
N ILE A 264 7.59 -4.05 20.58
CA ILE A 264 6.34 -3.75 19.84
C ILE A 264 6.36 -4.45 18.47
N GLY A 265 7.52 -4.41 17.81
CA GLY A 265 7.73 -5.07 16.53
C GLY A 265 7.94 -6.58 16.61
N ARG A 266 8.48 -7.13 17.70
CA ARG A 266 8.76 -8.57 17.83
C ARG A 266 7.58 -9.37 18.33
N CYS A 267 6.91 -8.84 19.34
CA CYS A 267 5.84 -9.49 20.08
C CYS A 267 4.46 -9.22 19.47
N ASN A 268 3.50 -10.08 19.78
CA ASN A 268 2.11 -9.93 19.33
C ASN A 268 1.08 -10.09 20.46
N PHE A 269 1.51 -10.28 21.71
CA PHE A 269 0.64 -10.35 22.87
C PHE A 269 0.86 -9.15 23.80
N TYR A 270 -0.25 -8.59 24.27
CA TYR A 270 -0.30 -7.44 25.16
C TYR A 270 -1.10 -7.84 26.40
N ARG A 271 -0.42 -8.01 27.53
CA ARG A 271 -1.02 -8.36 28.82
C ARG A 271 -1.34 -7.08 29.57
N LEU A 272 -2.62 -6.84 29.84
CA LEU A 272 -3.08 -5.72 30.64
C LEU A 272 -3.55 -6.23 32.01
N SER A 273 -2.98 -5.67 33.07
CA SER A 273 -3.47 -5.86 34.43
C SER A 273 -4.30 -4.66 34.86
N VAL A 274 -5.58 -4.89 35.14
CA VAL A 274 -6.57 -3.87 35.48
C VAL A 274 -6.98 -4.01 36.93
N ARG A 275 -6.94 -2.91 37.70
CA ARG A 275 -7.39 -2.91 39.09
C ARG A 275 -8.88 -3.28 39.18
N PRO A 276 -9.33 -4.10 40.16
CA PRO A 276 -10.72 -4.56 40.27
C PRO A 276 -11.75 -3.41 40.33
N ARG A 277 -11.38 -2.26 40.90
CA ARG A 277 -12.21 -1.04 40.92
C ARG A 277 -12.64 -0.55 39.52
N HIS A 278 -11.89 -0.88 38.48
CA HIS A 278 -12.21 -0.56 37.09
C HIS A 278 -12.89 -1.72 36.33
N GLY A 279 -13.20 -2.84 37.01
CA GLY A 279 -13.78 -4.04 36.40
C GLY A 279 -15.12 -3.81 35.71
N ALA A 280 -15.97 -2.91 36.23
CA ALA A 280 -17.23 -2.54 35.56
C ALA A 280 -16.99 -1.85 34.20
N LYS A 281 -15.97 -0.98 34.11
CA LYS A 281 -15.58 -0.33 32.84
C LYS A 281 -14.99 -1.36 31.86
N LEU A 282 -14.12 -2.24 32.35
CA LEU A 282 -13.56 -3.33 31.57
C LEU A 282 -14.64 -4.25 31.00
N LYS A 283 -15.64 -4.62 31.80
CA LYS A 283 -16.77 -5.45 31.34
C LYS A 283 -17.57 -4.79 30.20
N LYS A 284 -17.79 -3.48 30.27
CA LYS A 284 -18.45 -2.72 29.18
C LYS A 284 -17.59 -2.73 27.91
N ALA A 285 -16.30 -2.47 28.03
CA ALA A 285 -15.37 -2.54 26.91
C ALA A 285 -15.35 -3.93 26.25
N MET A 286 -15.25 -5.00 27.06
CA MET A 286 -15.28 -6.39 26.57
C MET A 286 -16.59 -6.74 25.87
N THR A 287 -17.72 -6.23 26.36
CA THR A 287 -19.03 -6.43 25.71
C THR A 287 -19.05 -5.82 24.32
N PHE A 288 -18.56 -4.59 24.17
CA PHE A 288 -18.43 -3.94 22.87
C PHE A 288 -17.50 -4.71 21.92
N LEU A 289 -16.37 -5.23 22.41
CA LEU A 289 -15.45 -6.03 21.59
C LEU A 289 -16.12 -7.33 21.08
N ARG A 290 -16.92 -8.00 21.90
CA ARG A 290 -17.72 -9.18 21.48
C ARG A 290 -18.76 -8.84 20.42
N GLU A 291 -19.44 -7.71 20.54
CA GLU A 291 -20.38 -7.22 19.52
C GLU A 291 -19.69 -6.97 18.17
N ARG A 292 -18.40 -6.64 18.19
CA ARG A 292 -17.53 -6.53 17.01
C ARG A 292 -16.90 -7.85 16.56
N ARG A 293 -17.37 -8.98 17.11
CA ARG A 293 -16.95 -10.36 16.78
C ARG A 293 -15.51 -10.70 17.17
N VAL A 294 -14.94 -9.98 18.13
CA VAL A 294 -13.67 -10.38 18.76
C VAL A 294 -13.95 -11.57 19.67
N GLN A 295 -13.19 -12.66 19.53
CA GLN A 295 -13.36 -13.84 20.38
C GLN A 295 -12.65 -13.64 21.72
N ASP A 296 -13.34 -13.90 22.83
CA ASP A 296 -12.77 -13.91 24.17
C ASP A 296 -12.89 -15.29 24.85
N TYR A 297 -11.85 -15.67 25.59
CA TYR A 297 -11.74 -16.95 26.28
C TYR A 297 -11.32 -16.75 27.73
N SER A 298 -11.96 -17.45 28.66
CA SER A 298 -11.53 -17.46 30.06
C SER A 298 -10.50 -18.55 30.30
N LEU A 299 -9.31 -18.20 30.80
CA LEU A 299 -8.32 -19.19 31.23
C LEU A 299 -8.67 -19.70 32.63
N GLN A 300 -8.55 -21.02 32.84
CA GLN A 300 -8.80 -21.63 34.13
C GLN A 300 -7.69 -21.33 35.15
N ARG A 301 -6.46 -21.06 34.68
CA ARG A 301 -5.29 -20.79 35.50
C ARG A 301 -4.57 -19.53 35.01
N PRO A 302 -4.00 -18.72 35.92
CA PRO A 302 -3.10 -17.62 35.56
C PRO A 302 -1.88 -18.10 34.79
N LEU A 303 -1.35 -17.23 33.93
CA LEU A 303 -0.11 -17.47 33.20
C LEU A 303 1.10 -17.28 34.13
N LYS A 304 2.15 -18.08 33.93
CA LYS A 304 3.46 -17.88 34.52
C LYS A 304 4.19 -16.80 33.73
N ILE A 305 4.43 -15.67 34.38
CA ILE A 305 5.08 -14.50 33.79
C ILE A 305 6.58 -14.60 34.04
N LEU A 306 7.37 -14.54 32.98
CA LEU A 306 8.84 -14.56 33.03
C LEU A 306 9.39 -13.46 32.14
N ASP A 307 10.53 -12.89 32.50
CA ASP A 307 11.24 -11.98 31.60
C ASP A 307 11.93 -12.81 30.51
N GLU A 308 11.95 -12.28 29.28
CA GLU A 308 12.61 -12.98 28.18
C GLU A 308 14.14 -13.05 28.38
N PRO A 309 14.83 -14.01 27.73
CA PRO A 309 16.29 -14.00 27.70
C PRO A 309 16.80 -12.67 27.13
N GLU A 310 17.81 -12.08 27.77
CA GLU A 310 18.35 -10.75 27.42
C GLU A 310 17.32 -9.61 27.54
N PHE A 311 16.38 -9.71 28.48
CA PHE A 311 15.40 -8.66 28.74
C PHE A 311 16.03 -7.26 28.84
N GLY A 312 15.50 -6.32 28.06
CA GLY A 312 15.99 -4.95 27.98
C GLY A 312 17.21 -4.72 27.09
N ALA A 313 17.82 -5.77 26.54
CA ALA A 313 18.94 -5.63 25.61
C ALA A 313 18.49 -4.89 24.33
N PRO A 314 19.28 -3.91 23.85
CA PRO A 314 18.93 -3.16 22.66
C PRO A 314 19.02 -4.03 21.39
N LEU A 315 18.07 -3.85 20.48
CA LEU A 315 18.12 -4.49 19.18
C LEU A 315 19.27 -3.90 18.34
N LEU A 316 20.26 -4.73 17.99
CA LEU A 316 21.45 -4.30 17.23
C LEU A 316 21.16 -4.09 15.73
N ASP A 317 20.28 -4.91 15.16
CA ASP A 317 19.92 -4.84 13.74
C ASP A 317 18.75 -3.90 13.46
N VAL A 318 18.59 -3.53 12.19
CA VAL A 318 17.48 -2.66 11.74
C VAL A 318 16.11 -3.26 12.05
N PHE A 319 16.02 -4.58 12.13
CA PHE A 319 14.83 -5.30 12.57
C PHE A 319 15.26 -6.68 13.10
N PHE A 320 14.41 -7.26 13.95
CA PHE A 320 14.67 -8.59 14.48
C PHE A 320 14.58 -9.65 13.38
N SER A 321 15.60 -10.49 13.25
CA SER A 321 15.60 -11.67 12.39
C SER A 321 16.60 -12.69 12.93
N ILE A 322 16.34 -13.98 12.70
CA ILE A 322 17.29 -15.03 13.00
C ILE A 322 18.32 -15.10 11.88
N HIS A 323 19.58 -14.90 12.25
CA HIS A 323 20.71 -14.97 11.33
C HIS A 323 21.26 -16.38 11.21
N ASN A 324 22.22 -16.54 10.29
CA ASN A 324 22.78 -17.83 9.93
C ASN A 324 23.85 -18.36 10.91
N ASN A 325 23.54 -18.34 12.21
CA ASN A 325 24.42 -18.87 13.26
C ASN A 325 24.33 -20.40 13.40
N TYR A 326 23.57 -21.06 12.51
CA TYR A 326 23.31 -22.50 12.54
C TYR A 326 23.89 -23.17 11.28
N PRO A 327 25.13 -23.70 11.34
CA PRO A 327 25.75 -24.40 10.23
C PRO A 327 24.87 -25.55 9.72
N GLY A 328 24.84 -25.78 8.41
CA GLY A 328 24.05 -26.87 7.79
C GLY A 328 22.58 -26.57 7.51
N VAL A 329 22.10 -25.36 7.84
CA VAL A 329 20.77 -24.87 7.42
C VAL A 329 20.93 -23.97 6.19
N SER A 330 20.19 -24.24 5.12
CA SER A 330 20.29 -23.46 3.89
C SER A 330 19.65 -22.07 4.07
N PHE A 331 20.08 -21.09 3.27
CA PHE A 331 19.47 -19.76 3.25
C PHE A 331 17.96 -19.83 2.99
N GLU A 332 17.51 -20.73 2.12
CA GLU A 332 16.08 -20.88 1.78
C GLU A 332 15.25 -21.34 2.98
N GLN A 333 15.78 -22.29 3.75
CA GLN A 333 15.18 -22.76 4.99
C GLN A 333 15.16 -21.63 6.02
N MET A 334 16.29 -20.95 6.22
CA MET A 334 16.40 -19.86 7.21
C MET A 334 15.47 -18.69 6.89
N PHE A 335 15.31 -18.35 5.62
CA PHE A 335 14.36 -17.32 5.17
C PHE A 335 12.92 -17.71 5.51
N LEU A 336 12.54 -18.97 5.31
CA LEU A 336 11.21 -19.46 5.67
C LEU A 336 11.01 -19.61 7.18
N VAL A 337 12.03 -19.96 7.95
CA VAL A 337 11.97 -19.92 9.43
C VAL A 337 11.65 -18.50 9.90
N ASN A 338 12.36 -17.50 9.36
CA ASN A 338 12.05 -16.10 9.60
C ASN A 338 10.63 -15.72 9.13
N ALA A 339 10.13 -16.28 8.02
CA ALA A 339 8.75 -16.03 7.58
C ALA A 339 7.69 -16.58 8.54
N VAL A 340 7.88 -17.81 9.04
CA VAL A 340 7.00 -18.44 10.04
C VAL A 340 7.02 -17.63 11.35
N MET A 341 8.21 -17.22 11.79
CA MET A 341 8.40 -16.41 13.00
C MET A 341 7.81 -15.01 12.86
N HIS A 342 8.08 -14.31 11.75
CA HIS A 342 7.55 -12.97 11.52
C HIS A 342 6.03 -12.93 11.39
N LYS A 343 5.41 -14.03 10.98
CA LYS A 343 3.95 -14.20 10.98
C LYS A 343 3.39 -14.45 12.40
N GLY A 344 4.24 -14.74 13.39
CA GLY A 344 3.83 -15.09 14.75
C GLY A 344 3.29 -16.52 14.88
N ILE A 345 3.62 -17.42 13.94
CA ILE A 345 3.20 -18.83 14.01
C ILE A 345 4.10 -19.60 14.97
N PHE A 346 5.40 -19.36 14.92
CA PHE A 346 6.36 -19.84 15.92
C PHE A 346 6.93 -18.67 16.70
N SER A 347 7.07 -18.85 18.01
CA SER A 347 7.81 -17.93 18.86
C SER A 347 9.30 -18.16 18.68
N GLN A 348 10.09 -17.08 18.74
CA GLN A 348 11.56 -17.16 18.74
C GLN A 348 12.10 -18.07 19.86
N HIS A 349 11.41 -18.12 21.01
CA HIS A 349 11.83 -18.90 22.17
C HIS A 349 11.58 -20.41 21.99
N GLN A 350 10.81 -20.81 20.97
CA GLN A 350 10.59 -22.22 20.62
C GLN A 350 11.62 -22.75 19.61
N LEU A 351 12.43 -21.88 19.00
CA LEU A 351 13.39 -22.23 17.95
C LEU A 351 14.72 -22.66 18.57
N SER A 352 14.71 -23.83 19.19
CA SER A 352 15.87 -24.43 19.86
C SER A 352 16.87 -25.07 18.89
N GLU A 353 18.04 -25.48 19.38
CA GLU A 353 19.01 -26.25 18.59
C GLU A 353 18.41 -27.58 18.08
N GLU A 354 17.46 -28.17 18.80
CA GLU A 354 16.74 -29.36 18.35
C GLU A 354 15.86 -29.09 17.11
N PHE A 355 15.24 -27.91 17.05
CA PHE A 355 14.48 -27.47 15.87
C PHE A 355 15.39 -27.40 14.64
N PHE A 356 16.56 -26.76 14.77
CA PHE A 356 17.52 -26.67 13.67
C PHE A 356 18.14 -28.03 13.32
N ASN A 357 18.36 -28.90 14.31
CA ASN A 357 18.75 -30.29 14.06
C ASN A 357 17.68 -31.07 13.27
N ALA A 358 16.39 -30.84 13.53
CA ALA A 358 15.31 -31.44 12.75
C ALA A 358 15.30 -30.96 11.28
N LEU A 359 15.69 -29.71 11.02
CA LEU A 359 15.91 -29.21 9.67
C LEU A 359 17.12 -29.89 9.01
N ARG A 360 18.26 -30.03 9.72
CA ARG A 360 19.47 -30.68 9.18
C ARG A 360 19.26 -32.15 8.79
N LYS A 361 18.35 -32.85 9.47
CA LYS A 361 18.09 -34.29 9.24
C LYS A 361 17.27 -34.60 7.98
N GLN A 362 16.62 -33.60 7.37
CA GLN A 362 15.71 -33.80 6.23
C GLN A 362 16.19 -33.04 4.99
N PRO A 363 15.88 -33.52 3.76
CA PRO A 363 16.22 -32.80 2.53
C PRO A 363 15.60 -31.40 2.47
N ALA A 364 16.28 -30.49 1.76
CA ALA A 364 15.88 -29.09 1.70
C ALA A 364 14.47 -28.90 1.13
N GLU A 365 14.10 -29.70 0.13
CA GLU A 365 12.81 -29.65 -0.55
C GLU A 365 11.66 -29.98 0.41
N ILE A 366 11.85 -30.98 1.27
CA ILE A 366 10.87 -31.39 2.29
C ILE A 366 10.70 -30.28 3.33
N ASN A 367 11.81 -29.69 3.79
CA ASN A 367 11.78 -28.60 4.75
C ASN A 367 11.11 -27.35 4.19
N VAL A 368 11.43 -26.99 2.94
CA VAL A 368 10.81 -25.85 2.25
C VAL A 368 9.31 -26.07 2.10
N ALA A 369 8.87 -27.25 1.67
CA ALA A 369 7.45 -27.58 1.56
C ALA A 369 6.75 -27.54 2.93
N ALA A 370 7.37 -28.10 3.97
CA ALA A 370 6.82 -28.11 5.33
C ALA A 370 6.71 -26.70 5.91
N LEU A 371 7.75 -25.87 5.79
CA LEU A 371 7.73 -24.49 6.28
C LEU A 371 6.75 -23.61 5.50
N LYS A 372 6.61 -23.80 4.17
CA LYS A 372 5.58 -23.14 3.37
C LYS A 372 4.17 -23.53 3.83
N HIS A 373 3.95 -24.80 4.15
CA HIS A 373 2.68 -25.26 4.70
C HIS A 373 2.41 -24.67 6.09
N ILE A 374 3.39 -24.66 7.00
CA ILE A 374 3.27 -24.03 8.32
C ILE A 374 2.99 -22.53 8.21
N CYS A 375 3.62 -21.84 7.25
CA CYS A 375 3.33 -20.43 6.95
C CYS A 375 1.87 -20.18 6.57
N SER A 376 1.11 -21.20 6.14
CA SER A 376 -0.32 -21.06 5.82
C SER A 376 -1.24 -21.07 7.06
N TYR A 377 -0.72 -21.44 8.23
CA TYR A 377 -1.50 -21.51 9.46
C TYR A 377 -2.06 -20.14 9.85
N ARG A 378 -3.20 -20.16 10.56
CA ARG A 378 -3.88 -18.95 11.05
C ARG A 378 -3.62 -18.67 12.53
N HIS A 379 -3.22 -19.68 13.29
CA HIS A 379 -3.03 -19.59 14.74
C HIS A 379 -1.58 -19.90 15.10
N PRO A 380 -1.02 -19.25 16.14
CA PRO A 380 0.26 -19.63 16.71
C PRO A 380 0.27 -21.09 17.16
N VAL A 381 1.42 -21.73 17.03
CA VAL A 381 1.66 -23.06 17.58
C VAL A 381 2.20 -22.88 18.99
N LEU A 382 1.31 -23.06 19.97
CA LEU A 382 1.64 -22.95 21.40
C LEU A 382 2.17 -24.26 22.00
N ASP A 383 2.15 -25.33 21.22
CA ASP A 383 2.80 -26.59 21.54
C ASP A 383 4.23 -26.59 20.93
N ASP A 384 5.00 -27.66 21.10
CA ASP A 384 6.40 -27.72 20.64
C ASP A 384 6.55 -27.52 19.11
N ALA A 385 7.33 -26.49 18.72
CA ALA A 385 7.57 -26.13 17.32
C ALA A 385 8.37 -27.20 16.55
N THR A 386 9.29 -27.88 17.22
CA THR A 386 10.11 -28.98 16.67
C THR A 386 9.24 -30.19 16.33
N GLU A 387 8.36 -30.59 17.24
CA GLU A 387 7.41 -31.68 17.01
C GLU A 387 6.40 -31.33 15.92
N ARG A 388 5.95 -30.06 15.87
CA ARG A 388 5.09 -29.59 14.78
C ARG A 388 5.80 -29.68 13.43
N LEU A 389 7.06 -29.26 13.36
CA LEU A 389 7.87 -29.38 12.14
C LEU A 389 8.02 -30.84 11.72
N LYS A 390 8.41 -31.74 12.63
CA LYS A 390 8.54 -33.18 12.36
C LYS A 390 7.23 -33.81 11.88
N LEU A 391 6.09 -33.39 12.43
CA LEU A 391 4.77 -33.87 12.01
C LEU A 391 4.46 -33.47 10.57
N VAL A 392 4.71 -32.20 10.21
CA VAL A 392 4.47 -31.72 8.84
C VAL A 392 5.47 -32.34 7.86
N GLN A 393 6.74 -32.48 8.23
CA GLN A 393 7.74 -33.20 7.41
C GLN A 393 7.29 -34.64 7.10
N ARG A 394 6.82 -35.39 8.10
CA ARG A 394 6.26 -36.74 7.90
C ARG A 394 5.05 -36.75 6.98
N TRP A 395 4.15 -35.77 7.12
CA TRP A 395 2.99 -35.61 6.24
C TRP A 395 3.41 -35.31 4.79
N VAL A 396 4.38 -34.42 4.58
CA VAL A 396 4.94 -34.10 3.25
C VAL A 396 5.56 -35.35 2.62
N LEU A 397 6.37 -36.10 3.37
CA LEU A 397 6.98 -37.35 2.90
C LEU A 397 5.92 -38.38 2.47
N LYS A 398 4.86 -38.54 3.25
CA LYS A 398 3.76 -39.48 2.94
C LYS A 398 3.00 -39.09 1.67
N ASN A 399 2.79 -37.80 1.42
CA ASN A 399 2.05 -37.33 0.25
C ASN A 399 2.92 -37.22 -1.01
N ASN A 400 4.20 -36.83 -0.87
CA ASN A 400 5.15 -36.80 -1.97
C ASN A 400 5.49 -38.20 -2.50
N ALA A 401 5.33 -39.26 -1.69
CA ALA A 401 5.41 -40.64 -2.18
C ALA A 401 4.30 -41.00 -3.18
N ASN A 402 3.15 -40.30 -3.14
CA ASN A 402 2.00 -40.54 -4.02
C ASN A 402 1.91 -39.55 -5.19
N SER A 403 2.54 -38.38 -5.07
CA SER A 403 2.72 -37.44 -6.17
C SER A 403 4.17 -37.52 -6.61
N SER A 404 4.46 -38.30 -7.66
CA SER A 404 5.66 -38.06 -8.48
C SER A 404 5.69 -36.56 -8.74
N VAL A 405 6.61 -35.84 -8.09
CA VAL A 405 6.80 -34.42 -8.27
C VAL A 405 7.20 -34.29 -9.72
N LYS A 406 6.21 -34.09 -10.59
CA LYS A 406 6.44 -33.68 -11.98
C LYS A 406 7.34 -32.48 -11.80
N SER A 407 8.59 -32.62 -12.26
CA SER A 407 9.43 -31.47 -12.50
C SER A 407 8.55 -30.52 -13.29
N ASN A 408 8.04 -29.48 -12.63
CA ASN A 408 7.40 -28.39 -13.33
C ASN A 408 8.48 -27.97 -14.30
N THR A 409 8.25 -28.23 -15.58
CA THR A 409 9.05 -27.72 -16.67
C THR A 409 9.17 -26.24 -16.35
N ARG A 410 10.33 -25.82 -15.82
CA ARG A 410 10.53 -24.44 -15.37
C ARG A 410 10.36 -23.64 -16.64
N LEU A 411 9.18 -23.05 -16.84
CA LEU A 411 8.98 -22.04 -17.87
C LEU A 411 10.08 -21.02 -17.61
N GLU A 412 10.99 -20.85 -18.56
CA GLU A 412 12.22 -20.04 -18.41
C GLU A 412 11.91 -18.62 -17.95
N ASP A 413 10.69 -18.17 -18.21
CA ASP A 413 10.17 -16.86 -17.85
C ASP A 413 9.65 -16.74 -16.41
N LEU A 414 9.55 -17.81 -15.61
CA LEU A 414 9.06 -17.74 -14.24
C LEU A 414 10.21 -17.72 -13.23
N ALA A 415 10.13 -16.83 -12.25
CA ALA A 415 11.10 -16.72 -11.16
C ALA A 415 10.39 -16.76 -9.80
N GLU A 416 11.00 -17.46 -8.85
CA GLU A 416 10.58 -17.44 -7.45
C GLU A 416 11.19 -16.20 -6.77
N ILE A 417 10.34 -15.24 -6.39
CA ILE A 417 10.75 -13.96 -5.83
C ILE A 417 10.50 -13.95 -4.33
N ARG A 418 11.57 -13.73 -3.55
CA ARG A 418 11.49 -13.48 -2.11
C ARG A 418 11.11 -12.03 -1.85
N ARG A 419 10.21 -11.83 -0.89
CA ARG A 419 9.72 -10.50 -0.50
C ARG A 419 9.97 -10.23 0.98
N LEU A 420 10.45 -9.03 1.27
CA LEU A 420 10.56 -8.49 2.63
C LEU A 420 9.67 -7.25 2.72
N VAL A 421 8.75 -7.21 3.68
CA VAL A 421 7.98 -6.00 3.98
C VAL A 421 8.60 -5.32 5.20
N ILE A 422 8.95 -4.05 5.09
CA ILE A 422 9.46 -3.25 6.21
C ILE A 422 8.38 -2.24 6.61
N THR A 423 8.06 -2.26 7.90
CA THR A 423 7.11 -1.38 8.58
C THR A 423 7.84 -0.46 9.57
N PRO A 424 7.17 0.56 10.13
CA PRO A 424 7.76 1.44 11.14
C PRO A 424 8.37 0.71 12.33
N THR A 425 7.72 -0.36 12.82
CA THR A 425 8.16 -1.11 14.01
C THR A 425 8.94 -2.39 13.69
N ARG A 426 8.69 -3.06 12.56
CA ARG A 426 9.31 -4.37 12.26
C ARG A 426 9.51 -4.67 10.77
N ALA A 427 9.96 -5.89 10.46
CA ALA A 427 9.95 -6.43 9.10
C ALA A 427 9.26 -7.80 9.05
N TYR A 428 8.80 -8.19 7.86
CA TYR A 428 8.12 -9.44 7.58
C TYR A 428 8.76 -10.13 6.38
N CYS A 429 9.25 -11.35 6.59
CA CYS A 429 9.63 -12.24 5.50
C CYS A 429 8.34 -12.87 4.98
N LEU A 430 8.03 -12.70 3.70
CA LEU A 430 6.89 -13.36 3.09
C LEU A 430 7.36 -14.61 2.34
N PRO A 431 6.58 -15.71 2.36
CA PRO A 431 6.89 -16.88 1.55
C PRO A 431 7.16 -16.48 0.09
N PRO A 432 8.16 -17.09 -0.57
CA PRO A 432 8.48 -16.73 -1.94
C PRO A 432 7.29 -17.00 -2.89
N GLU A 433 7.07 -16.09 -3.82
CA GLU A 433 5.99 -16.16 -4.82
C GLU A 433 6.56 -16.36 -6.22
N VAL A 434 5.89 -17.18 -7.03
CA VAL A 434 6.28 -17.38 -8.43
C VAL A 434 5.67 -16.28 -9.29
N GLU A 435 6.51 -15.53 -9.98
CA GLU A 435 6.12 -14.41 -10.83
C GLU A 435 6.81 -14.46 -12.18
N LEU A 436 6.28 -13.69 -13.13
CA LEU A 436 6.96 -13.44 -14.39
C LEU A 436 8.27 -12.70 -14.13
N SER A 437 9.36 -13.33 -14.55
CA SER A 437 10.74 -12.85 -14.44
C SER A 437 10.96 -11.58 -15.25
N ASN A 438 12.15 -11.00 -15.06
CA ASN A 438 12.62 -9.85 -15.81
C ASN A 438 14.03 -10.12 -16.34
N ARG A 439 14.48 -9.24 -17.22
CA ARG A 439 15.79 -9.32 -17.89
C ARG A 439 16.95 -9.61 -16.94
N VAL A 440 16.97 -8.91 -15.80
CA VAL A 440 18.05 -9.01 -14.82
C VAL A 440 18.02 -10.38 -14.13
N LEU A 441 16.85 -10.81 -13.66
CA LEU A 441 16.70 -12.13 -13.02
C LEU A 441 17.05 -13.28 -13.98
N ARG A 442 16.69 -13.17 -15.26
CA ARG A 442 17.06 -14.17 -16.27
C ARG A 442 18.56 -14.23 -16.51
N LYS A 443 19.23 -13.07 -16.61
CA LYS A 443 20.70 -13.02 -16.80
C LYS A 443 21.45 -13.60 -15.60
N TYR A 444 20.99 -13.31 -14.39
CA TYR A 444 21.64 -13.69 -13.14
C TYR A 444 20.94 -14.87 -12.46
N LYS A 445 20.39 -15.81 -13.25
CA LYS A 445 19.60 -16.95 -12.76
C LYS A 445 20.33 -17.80 -11.72
N ASP A 446 21.64 -17.97 -11.87
CA ASP A 446 22.47 -18.80 -10.99
C ASP A 446 22.64 -18.20 -9.59
N VAL A 447 22.36 -16.90 -9.44
CA VAL A 447 22.38 -16.15 -8.18
C VAL A 447 21.01 -15.50 -7.90
N ALA A 448 19.93 -16.04 -8.47
CA ALA A 448 18.59 -15.47 -8.35
C ALA A 448 18.08 -15.42 -6.89
N ASP A 449 18.52 -16.36 -6.05
CA ASP A 449 18.16 -16.44 -4.64
C ASP A 449 18.72 -15.27 -3.79
N ARG A 450 19.65 -14.48 -4.35
CA ARG A 450 20.24 -13.28 -3.74
C ARG A 450 19.48 -12.00 -4.06
N PHE A 451 18.46 -12.06 -4.94
CA PHE A 451 17.57 -10.93 -5.18
C PHE A 451 16.43 -10.92 -4.17
N LEU A 452 16.17 -9.76 -3.58
CA LEU A 452 15.12 -9.56 -2.60
C LEU A 452 14.28 -8.34 -3.00
N ARG A 453 12.96 -8.53 -3.12
CA ARG A 453 12.05 -7.39 -3.29
C ARG A 453 11.64 -6.87 -1.92
N VAL A 454 12.08 -5.66 -1.59
CA VAL A 454 11.76 -4.99 -0.33
C VAL A 454 10.62 -4.01 -0.59
N THR A 455 9.57 -4.07 0.24
CA THR A 455 8.42 -3.16 0.17
C THR A 455 8.28 -2.41 1.47
N PHE A 456 8.17 -1.09 1.42
CA PHE A 456 7.96 -0.26 2.60
C PHE A 456 6.46 -0.01 2.78
N MET A 457 5.92 -0.45 3.91
CA MET A 457 4.49 -0.38 4.23
C MET A 457 4.29 0.22 5.62
N ASP A 458 3.06 0.61 5.92
CA ASP A 458 2.65 0.96 7.27
C ASP A 458 2.18 -0.31 8.02
N GLU A 459 1.91 -0.18 9.32
CA GLU A 459 1.45 -1.29 10.14
C GLU A 459 0.16 -1.93 9.58
N GLY A 460 -0.01 -3.23 9.80
CA GLY A 460 -1.09 -4.00 9.19
C GLY A 460 -0.99 -4.13 7.66
N LEU A 461 0.23 -3.96 7.10
CA LEU A 461 0.50 -4.01 5.66
C LEU A 461 -0.31 -2.96 4.87
N GLN A 462 -0.54 -1.79 5.48
CA GLN A 462 -1.20 -0.67 4.82
C GLN A 462 -0.21 0.15 3.99
N THR A 463 -0.70 0.95 3.05
CA THR A 463 0.16 1.84 2.27
C THR A 463 0.59 3.05 3.11
N MET A 464 1.89 3.31 3.21
CA MET A 464 2.36 4.54 3.87
C MET A 464 1.91 5.80 3.12
N ASN A 465 1.54 6.83 3.87
CA ASN A 465 1.19 8.14 3.35
C ASN A 465 2.37 9.14 3.52
N SER A 466 2.25 10.34 2.94
CA SER A 466 3.27 11.39 3.09
C SER A 466 3.46 11.85 4.53
N ASN A 467 2.38 11.85 5.30
CA ASN A 467 2.33 12.34 6.69
C ASN A 467 3.03 11.36 7.65
N THR A 468 3.27 10.11 7.23
CA THR A 468 4.11 9.14 7.94
C THR A 468 5.59 9.56 7.94
N PHE A 469 6.06 10.22 6.88
CA PHE A 469 7.47 10.60 6.70
C PHE A 469 7.82 11.99 7.22
N SER A 470 6.81 12.85 7.37
CA SER A 470 7.01 14.22 7.79
C SER A 470 5.78 14.75 8.52
N TYR A 471 6.03 15.62 9.49
CA TYR A 471 4.99 16.31 10.25
C TYR A 471 5.19 17.83 10.15
N TYR A 472 4.11 18.56 10.40
CA TYR A 472 4.12 20.01 10.52
C TYR A 472 3.89 20.38 11.98
N VAL A 473 4.43 21.52 12.40
CA VAL A 473 4.03 22.12 13.68
C VAL A 473 2.58 22.60 13.61
N ALA A 474 1.96 22.79 14.78
CA ALA A 474 0.60 23.29 14.88
C ALA A 474 0.39 24.59 14.08
N THR A 475 -0.81 24.77 13.52
CA THR A 475 -1.14 25.88 12.62
C THR A 475 -0.82 27.25 13.23
N ILE A 476 -1.20 27.47 14.49
CA ILE A 476 -0.91 28.70 15.23
C ILE A 476 0.59 28.99 15.33
N VAL A 477 1.41 27.96 15.51
CA VAL A 477 2.87 28.11 15.57
C VAL A 477 3.39 28.52 14.19
N ARG A 478 2.85 27.95 13.10
CA ARG A 478 3.24 28.34 11.73
C ARG A 478 2.90 29.80 11.43
N GLU A 479 1.72 30.26 11.86
CA GLU A 479 1.26 31.64 11.66
C GLU A 479 2.08 32.65 12.48
N ILE A 480 2.47 32.29 13.71
CA ILE A 480 3.27 33.17 14.56
C ILE A 480 4.74 33.19 14.13
N THR A 481 5.32 32.03 13.80
CA THR A 481 6.76 31.90 13.52
C THR A 481 7.13 32.01 12.04
N SER A 482 6.14 32.03 11.14
CA SER A 482 6.35 32.02 9.68
C SER A 482 7.27 30.88 9.20
N ASN A 483 7.30 29.74 9.90
CA ASN A 483 8.10 28.58 9.52
C ASN A 483 7.27 27.61 8.64
N PRO A 484 7.55 27.51 7.33
CA PRO A 484 6.74 26.69 6.43
C PRO A 484 7.22 25.24 6.33
N PHE A 485 8.37 24.88 6.93
CA PHE A 485 9.06 23.64 6.58
C PHE A 485 8.61 22.44 7.43
N PRO A 486 8.21 21.32 6.80
CA PRO A 486 7.90 20.09 7.51
C PRO A 486 9.17 19.43 8.04
N GLN A 487 9.09 18.91 9.26
CA GLN A 487 10.17 18.14 9.87
C GLN A 487 10.04 16.66 9.50
N LYS A 488 11.17 15.94 9.44
CA LYS A 488 11.20 14.51 9.11
C LYS A 488 10.99 13.64 10.35
N THR A 489 10.21 12.56 10.20
CA THR A 489 9.95 11.61 11.28
C THR A 489 11.07 10.56 11.41
N THR A 490 11.11 9.82 12.52
CA THR A 490 11.98 8.65 12.68
C THR A 490 11.74 7.59 11.61
N ILE A 491 10.51 7.48 11.09
CA ILE A 491 10.17 6.56 10.00
C ILE A 491 10.90 6.94 8.71
N PHE A 492 10.99 8.24 8.39
CA PHE A 492 11.83 8.71 7.28
C PHE A 492 13.30 8.32 7.48
N LYS A 493 13.83 8.50 8.69
CA LYS A 493 15.21 8.11 9.03
C LYS A 493 15.42 6.60 8.85
N ARG A 494 14.48 5.77 9.31
CA ARG A 494 14.49 4.31 9.16
C ARG A 494 14.50 3.87 7.70
N VAL A 495 13.58 4.38 6.88
CA VAL A 495 13.52 4.05 5.44
C VAL A 495 14.79 4.52 4.73
N ARG A 496 15.28 5.71 5.07
CA ARG A 496 16.52 6.25 4.52
C ARG A 496 17.73 5.38 4.87
N SER A 497 17.90 4.92 6.11
CA SER A 497 19.05 4.09 6.49
C SER A 497 19.02 2.74 5.77
N VAL A 498 17.84 2.10 5.67
CA VAL A 498 17.69 0.85 4.90
C VAL A 498 18.12 1.03 3.44
N LEU A 499 17.76 2.16 2.82
CA LEU A 499 18.09 2.43 1.41
C LEU A 499 19.57 2.78 1.19
N ILE A 500 20.22 3.45 2.15
CA ILE A 500 21.61 3.91 2.03
C ILE A 500 22.60 2.86 2.53
N ASP A 501 22.39 2.37 3.75
CA ASP A 501 23.36 1.53 4.48
C ASP A 501 23.16 0.04 4.17
N GLY A 502 21.94 -0.33 3.75
CA GLY A 502 21.51 -1.71 3.58
C GLY A 502 21.09 -2.36 4.90
N PHE A 503 21.00 -3.69 4.90
CA PHE A 503 20.67 -4.47 6.11
C PHE A 503 21.14 -5.92 5.98
N TYR A 504 21.23 -6.63 7.10
CA TYR A 504 21.49 -8.06 7.12
C TYR A 504 20.18 -8.86 7.23
N LEU A 505 20.09 -9.96 6.50
CA LEU A 505 18.98 -10.91 6.60
C LEU A 505 19.50 -12.32 6.32
N CYS A 506 19.27 -13.25 7.24
CA CYS A 506 19.68 -14.66 7.13
C CYS A 506 21.18 -14.80 6.78
N GLY A 507 22.04 -13.98 7.42
CA GLY A 507 23.49 -14.00 7.20
C GLY A 507 23.98 -13.36 5.89
N ARG A 508 23.10 -12.71 5.11
CA ARG A 508 23.48 -11.98 3.88
C ARG A 508 23.26 -10.48 4.06
N ARG A 509 24.21 -9.65 3.61
CA ARG A 509 24.05 -8.20 3.54
C ARG A 509 23.36 -7.82 2.22
N TYR A 510 22.23 -7.14 2.32
CA TYR A 510 21.46 -6.65 1.18
C TYR A 510 21.70 -5.16 0.97
N SER A 511 22.03 -4.81 -0.28
CA SER A 511 22.27 -3.43 -0.71
C SER A 511 21.23 -3.03 -1.76
N PHE A 512 20.82 -1.76 -1.75
CA PHE A 512 19.85 -1.23 -2.72
C PHE A 512 20.37 -1.40 -4.15
N LEU A 513 19.56 -2.04 -5.02
CA LEU A 513 19.90 -2.28 -6.42
C LEU A 513 19.22 -1.27 -7.34
N ALA A 514 17.89 -1.29 -7.43
CA ALA A 514 17.11 -0.42 -8.31
C ALA A 514 15.60 -0.60 -8.07
N PHE A 515 14.76 0.15 -8.76
CA PHE A 515 13.31 -0.05 -8.79
C PHE A 515 12.76 0.23 -10.19
N SER A 516 11.67 -0.43 -10.56
CA SER A 516 10.82 -0.05 -11.70
C SER A 516 9.77 1.00 -11.29
N SER A 517 9.12 1.65 -12.26
CA SER A 517 8.06 2.62 -11.96
C SER A 517 6.86 2.01 -11.23
N ASN A 518 6.52 0.75 -11.53
CA ASN A 518 5.45 0.04 -10.82
C ASN A 518 5.88 -0.23 -9.38
N GLN A 519 7.11 -0.69 -9.19
CA GLN A 519 7.65 -0.95 -7.86
C GLN A 519 7.68 0.31 -7.01
N LEU A 520 8.10 1.46 -7.57
CA LEU A 520 8.08 2.73 -6.85
C LEU A 520 6.67 3.14 -6.43
N ARG A 521 5.65 2.92 -7.27
CA ARG A 521 4.23 3.16 -6.93
C ARG A 521 3.77 2.27 -5.77
N ASP A 522 4.25 1.03 -5.77
CA ASP A 522 4.01 0.05 -4.72
C ASP A 522 4.93 0.24 -3.50
N ARG A 523 5.77 1.30 -3.48
CA ARG A 523 6.77 1.60 -2.43
C ARG A 523 7.78 0.46 -2.24
N SER A 524 8.13 -0.20 -3.33
CA SER A 524 9.06 -1.34 -3.36
C SER A 524 10.30 -1.05 -4.19
N ALA A 525 11.36 -1.79 -3.88
CA ALA A 525 12.63 -1.77 -4.61
C ALA A 525 13.30 -3.14 -4.58
N TRP A 526 14.18 -3.38 -5.54
CA TRP A 526 15.09 -4.51 -5.55
C TRP A 526 16.32 -4.21 -4.69
N PHE A 527 16.65 -5.19 -3.86
CA PHE A 527 17.90 -5.29 -3.13
C PHE A 527 18.63 -6.55 -3.59
N PHE A 528 19.95 -6.54 -3.47
CA PHE A 528 20.79 -7.67 -3.85
C PHE A 528 21.83 -7.94 -2.79
N ALA A 529 22.03 -9.23 -2.50
CA ALA A 529 23.10 -9.68 -1.61
C ALA A 529 24.35 -10.03 -2.42
N ASP A 530 25.42 -9.25 -2.20
CA ASP A 530 26.66 -9.39 -2.96
C ASP A 530 27.24 -10.82 -2.89
N HIS A 531 27.80 -11.26 -4.03
CA HIS A 531 28.48 -12.52 -4.24
C HIS A 531 29.91 -12.22 -4.71
N GLU A 532 30.85 -13.15 -4.49
CA GLU A 532 32.28 -12.99 -4.81
C GLU A 532 32.54 -12.37 -6.20
N THR A 533 31.73 -12.74 -7.18
CA THR A 533 31.86 -12.30 -8.58
C THR A 533 30.80 -11.30 -9.04
N VAL A 534 29.71 -11.11 -8.28
CA VAL A 534 28.56 -10.29 -8.70
C VAL A 534 28.14 -9.38 -7.56
N ASN A 535 28.10 -8.07 -7.82
CA ASN A 535 27.61 -7.07 -6.88
C ASN A 535 26.67 -6.09 -7.56
N THR A 536 26.01 -5.26 -6.77
CA THR A 536 25.05 -4.25 -7.27
C THR A 536 25.63 -3.34 -8.37
N SER A 537 26.90 -2.93 -8.25
CA SER A 537 27.58 -2.08 -9.24
C SER A 537 27.77 -2.79 -10.58
N ARG A 538 28.23 -4.05 -10.57
CA ARG A 538 28.40 -4.88 -11.78
C ARG A 538 27.07 -5.14 -12.47
N ILE A 539 26.00 -5.40 -11.70
CA ILE A 539 24.66 -5.58 -12.25
C ILE A 539 24.18 -4.29 -12.95
N ARG A 540 24.34 -3.12 -12.30
CA ARG A 540 23.97 -1.82 -12.89
C ARG A 540 24.79 -1.50 -14.15
N ALA A 541 26.08 -1.83 -14.17
CA ALA A 541 26.95 -1.65 -15.32
C ALA A 541 26.51 -2.54 -16.50
N TRP A 542 26.10 -3.78 -16.23
CA TRP A 542 25.58 -4.70 -17.25
C TRP A 542 24.25 -4.24 -17.85
N MET A 543 23.36 -3.60 -17.08
CA MET A 543 22.07 -3.13 -17.57
C MET A 543 22.19 -2.19 -18.78
N GLY A 544 23.22 -1.33 -18.79
CA GLY A 544 23.48 -0.40 -19.88
C GLY A 544 24.17 0.88 -19.41
N LYS A 545 24.37 1.80 -20.36
CA LYS A 545 24.97 3.12 -20.09
C LYS A 545 23.87 4.17 -19.93
N PHE A 546 23.72 4.69 -18.71
CA PHE A 546 22.74 5.72 -18.39
C PHE A 546 23.41 7.10 -18.34
N LYS A 547 23.36 7.86 -19.44
CA LYS A 547 23.99 9.20 -19.54
C LYS A 547 23.11 10.35 -19.05
N ASN A 548 21.92 10.07 -18.53
CA ASN A 548 20.93 11.09 -18.17
C ASN A 548 21.32 11.82 -16.88
N ARG A 549 21.51 13.15 -16.96
CA ARG A 549 21.78 14.01 -15.78
C ARG A 549 20.60 14.09 -14.80
N ASN A 550 19.37 13.94 -15.30
CA ASN A 550 18.17 13.94 -14.47
C ASN A 550 18.02 12.58 -13.76
N VAL A 551 18.11 12.59 -12.41
CA VAL A 551 18.08 11.40 -11.56
C VAL A 551 16.78 10.60 -11.74
N ALA A 552 15.62 11.28 -11.79
CA ALA A 552 14.33 10.60 -11.95
C ALA A 552 14.23 9.88 -13.31
N LYS A 553 14.68 10.52 -14.39
CA LYS A 553 14.75 9.88 -15.71
C LYS A 553 15.75 8.72 -15.70
N CYS A 554 16.93 8.90 -15.12
CA CYS A 554 17.97 7.87 -15.02
C CYS A 554 17.44 6.62 -14.29
N ALA A 555 16.85 6.80 -13.10
CA ALA A 555 16.22 5.72 -12.33
C ALA A 555 15.10 5.03 -13.11
N ALA A 556 14.23 5.79 -13.78
CA ALA A 556 13.18 5.23 -14.62
C ALA A 556 13.75 4.40 -15.79
N ARG A 557 14.91 4.77 -16.36
CA ARG A 557 15.56 4.01 -17.44
C ARG A 557 16.17 2.72 -16.94
N MET A 558 16.87 2.76 -15.81
CA MET A 558 17.41 1.58 -15.13
C MET A 558 16.30 0.60 -14.73
N GLY A 559 15.17 1.14 -14.23
CA GLY A 559 14.00 0.37 -13.85
C GLY A 559 13.34 -0.41 -14.98
N GLN A 560 13.61 -0.07 -16.25
CA GLN A 560 13.05 -0.80 -17.40
C GLN A 560 13.54 -2.26 -17.45
N CYS A 561 14.77 -2.53 -17.01
CA CYS A 561 15.35 -3.87 -16.96
C CYS A 561 14.64 -4.79 -15.95
N PHE A 562 13.85 -4.22 -15.02
CA PHE A 562 13.04 -4.95 -14.05
C PHE A 562 11.56 -5.06 -14.44
N SER A 563 11.22 -4.74 -15.69
CA SER A 563 9.86 -4.99 -16.19
C SER A 563 9.63 -6.50 -16.30
N SER A 564 8.53 -6.99 -15.71
CA SER A 564 8.07 -8.36 -15.94
C SER A 564 7.77 -8.52 -17.42
N THR A 565 8.44 -9.47 -18.06
CA THR A 565 8.45 -9.65 -19.52
C THR A 565 8.67 -11.11 -19.88
N TYR A 566 8.14 -11.52 -21.03
CA TYR A 566 8.44 -12.81 -21.65
C TYR A 566 9.68 -12.67 -22.54
N ALA A 567 10.72 -13.46 -22.33
CA ALA A 567 11.85 -13.53 -23.25
C ALA A 567 11.45 -14.40 -24.45
N THR A 568 11.60 -13.87 -25.66
CA THR A 568 11.10 -14.56 -26.87
C THR A 568 12.24 -15.02 -27.77
N VAL A 569 12.67 -14.16 -28.69
CA VAL A 569 13.66 -14.46 -29.73
C VAL A 569 14.89 -13.59 -29.52
N GLU A 570 16.07 -14.16 -29.73
CA GLU A 570 17.29 -13.36 -29.85
C GLU A 570 17.37 -12.81 -31.28
N VAL A 571 17.42 -11.48 -31.41
CA VAL A 571 17.50 -10.79 -32.69
C VAL A 571 18.91 -10.21 -32.80
N PRO A 572 19.79 -10.79 -33.65
CA PRO A 572 21.14 -10.29 -33.86
C PRO A 572 21.14 -8.84 -34.33
N SER A 573 22.17 -8.07 -33.99
CA SER A 573 22.25 -6.65 -34.33
C SER A 573 22.22 -6.36 -35.83
N HIS A 574 22.62 -7.33 -36.68
CA HIS A 574 22.56 -7.17 -38.14
C HIS A 574 21.14 -7.35 -38.73
N GLU A 575 20.22 -7.98 -37.99
CA GLU A 575 18.80 -8.13 -38.36
C GLU A 575 17.94 -6.96 -37.82
N VAL A 576 18.55 -6.01 -37.11
CA VAL A 576 17.88 -4.85 -36.51
C VAL A 576 18.24 -3.57 -37.26
N ASN A 577 17.22 -2.86 -37.75
CA ASN A 577 17.36 -1.47 -38.18
C ASN A 577 17.03 -0.55 -37.01
N ASP A 578 18.03 0.01 -36.34
CA ASP A 578 17.85 0.92 -35.20
C ASP A 578 17.73 2.41 -35.58
N MET A 579 17.72 2.70 -36.89
CA MET A 579 17.75 4.04 -37.47
C MET A 579 16.54 4.34 -38.34
N LEU A 580 15.40 3.68 -38.11
CA LEU A 580 14.15 4.02 -38.78
C LEU A 580 13.78 5.48 -38.39
N PRO A 581 13.74 6.43 -39.33
CA PRO A 581 13.62 7.85 -38.99
C PRO A 581 12.27 8.15 -38.33
N ASP A 582 12.23 8.96 -37.28
CA ASP A 582 10.96 9.42 -36.71
C ASP A 582 10.17 10.31 -37.69
N ILE A 583 8.84 10.22 -37.67
CA ILE A 583 7.94 11.05 -38.47
C ILE A 583 7.67 12.34 -37.71
N GLU A 584 8.41 13.39 -38.03
CA GLU A 584 8.26 14.71 -37.43
C GLU A 584 7.53 15.68 -38.36
N ARG A 585 6.50 16.37 -37.84
CA ARG A 585 5.80 17.46 -38.55
C ARG A 585 5.55 18.60 -37.57
N ASN A 586 5.83 19.84 -37.98
CA ASN A 586 5.61 21.03 -37.16
C ASN A 586 6.25 20.97 -35.76
N GLY A 587 7.41 20.31 -35.63
CA GLY A 587 8.11 20.14 -34.35
C GLY A 587 7.51 19.09 -33.41
N TYR A 588 6.55 18.29 -33.86
CA TYR A 588 5.98 17.16 -33.12
C TYR A 588 6.37 15.84 -33.77
N ASN A 589 6.74 14.86 -32.95
CA ASN A 589 6.99 13.50 -33.38
C ASN A 589 5.70 12.68 -33.32
N PHE A 590 5.23 12.21 -34.48
CA PHE A 590 4.00 11.43 -34.65
C PHE A 590 4.24 9.91 -34.57
N SER A 591 5.49 9.47 -34.57
CA SER A 591 5.90 8.07 -34.47
C SER A 591 6.61 7.75 -33.14
N ASP A 592 6.45 8.57 -32.10
CA ASP A 592 7.15 8.38 -30.83
C ASP A 592 6.78 7.02 -30.21
N GLY A 593 7.78 6.14 -30.12
CA GLY A 593 7.65 4.89 -29.40
C GLY A 593 7.03 3.75 -30.21
N ILE A 594 6.96 3.83 -31.54
CA ILE A 594 6.47 2.75 -32.40
C ILE A 594 7.45 2.38 -33.52
N GLY A 595 7.68 1.08 -33.70
CA GLY A 595 8.48 0.49 -34.76
C GLY A 595 7.75 -0.62 -35.50
N MET A 596 8.50 -1.40 -36.29
CA MET A 596 7.97 -2.47 -37.13
C MET A 596 8.63 -3.81 -36.82
N ILE A 597 7.87 -4.90 -36.91
CA ILE A 597 8.35 -6.28 -36.82
C ILE A 597 7.92 -7.02 -38.07
N ALA A 598 8.84 -7.75 -38.70
CA ALA A 598 8.56 -8.52 -39.91
C ALA A 598 7.63 -9.72 -39.59
N PRO A 599 6.81 -10.18 -40.55
CA PRO A 599 5.79 -11.20 -40.27
C PRO A 599 6.36 -12.54 -39.80
N ASP A 600 7.52 -12.93 -40.30
CA ASP A 600 8.24 -14.15 -39.91
C ASP A 600 8.72 -14.07 -38.45
N LEU A 601 9.34 -12.96 -38.04
CA LEU A 601 9.77 -12.76 -36.66
C LEU A 601 8.56 -12.63 -35.71
N ALA A 602 7.49 -11.97 -36.15
CA ALA A 602 6.24 -11.89 -35.39
C ALA A 602 5.63 -13.29 -35.16
N GLN A 603 5.69 -14.19 -36.15
CA GLN A 603 5.24 -15.56 -36.02
C GLN A 603 6.11 -16.36 -35.04
N GLU A 604 7.44 -16.22 -35.09
CA GLU A 604 8.34 -16.84 -34.12
C GLU A 604 8.04 -16.39 -32.68
N VAL A 605 7.81 -15.09 -32.49
CA VAL A 605 7.40 -14.51 -31.20
C VAL A 605 6.06 -15.10 -30.75
N ALA A 606 5.07 -15.20 -31.64
CA ALA A 606 3.77 -15.80 -31.33
C ALA A 606 3.89 -17.27 -30.91
N ILE A 607 4.70 -18.07 -31.61
CA ILE A 607 4.96 -19.47 -31.27
C ILE A 607 5.59 -19.58 -29.88
N ARG A 608 6.60 -18.76 -29.56
CA ARG A 608 7.24 -18.72 -28.23
C ARG A 608 6.25 -18.37 -27.12
N LEU A 609 5.31 -17.48 -27.39
CA LEU A 609 4.24 -17.09 -26.46
C LEU A 609 3.06 -18.07 -26.43
N LYS A 610 3.07 -19.12 -27.27
CA LYS A 610 1.96 -20.07 -27.46
C LYS A 610 0.67 -19.39 -27.93
N LEU A 611 0.81 -18.49 -28.91
CA LEU A 611 -0.24 -17.69 -29.56
C LEU A 611 -0.29 -17.95 -31.07
N ASP A 612 0.22 -19.09 -31.53
CA ASP A 612 0.34 -19.47 -32.94
C ASP A 612 -1.00 -19.66 -33.66
N ALA A 613 -2.07 -19.98 -32.92
CA ALA A 613 -3.42 -20.10 -33.48
C ALA A 613 -4.06 -18.76 -33.89
N ASP A 614 -3.70 -17.66 -33.22
CA ASP A 614 -4.17 -16.30 -33.52
C ASP A 614 -3.04 -15.30 -33.21
N PRO A 615 -2.06 -15.17 -34.13
CA PRO A 615 -0.87 -14.34 -33.92
C PRO A 615 -1.23 -12.86 -33.74
N PRO A 616 -0.74 -12.19 -32.67
CA PRO A 616 -0.99 -10.77 -32.47
C PRO A 616 -0.42 -9.89 -33.58
N CYS A 617 -1.18 -8.86 -33.98
CA CYS A 617 -0.74 -7.87 -34.96
C CYS A 617 0.22 -6.81 -34.41
N ALA A 618 0.30 -6.66 -33.08
CA ALA A 618 1.21 -5.71 -32.44
C ALA A 618 1.65 -6.19 -31.06
N TYR A 619 2.87 -5.78 -30.67
CA TYR A 619 3.51 -6.18 -29.43
C TYR A 619 4.08 -4.96 -28.71
N GLN A 620 3.87 -4.88 -27.40
CA GLN A 620 4.59 -3.94 -26.55
C GLN A 620 5.91 -4.57 -26.11
N ILE A 621 7.03 -3.94 -26.45
CA ILE A 621 8.36 -4.56 -26.35
C ILE A 621 9.32 -3.87 -25.38
N ARG A 622 10.32 -4.63 -24.95
CA ARG A 622 11.62 -4.15 -24.48
C ARG A 622 12.68 -4.86 -25.31
N PHE A 623 13.60 -4.10 -25.90
CA PHE A 623 14.71 -4.65 -26.67
C PHE A 623 15.92 -3.75 -26.42
N ALA A 624 17.06 -4.27 -25.98
CA ALA A 624 18.18 -3.43 -25.54
C ALA A 624 17.69 -2.28 -24.61
N GLY A 625 18.01 -1.02 -24.90
CA GLY A 625 17.43 0.14 -24.21
C GLY A 625 16.18 0.74 -24.86
N CYS A 626 15.66 0.10 -25.89
CA CYS A 626 14.44 0.49 -26.60
C CYS A 626 13.17 0.03 -25.87
N LYS A 627 12.19 0.92 -25.82
CA LYS A 627 10.85 0.68 -25.27
C LYS A 627 9.82 1.29 -26.20
N GLY A 628 8.79 0.51 -26.52
CA GLY A 628 7.70 0.98 -27.36
C GLY A 628 6.74 -0.14 -27.75
N VAL A 629 6.04 0.07 -28.86
CA VAL A 629 5.22 -0.91 -29.57
C VAL A 629 5.90 -1.24 -30.90
N VAL A 630 5.74 -2.48 -31.37
CA VAL A 630 6.06 -2.85 -32.75
C VAL A 630 4.82 -3.46 -33.39
N ALA A 631 4.48 -3.01 -34.59
CA ALA A 631 3.39 -3.56 -35.39
C ALA A 631 3.94 -4.50 -36.46
N CYS A 632 3.22 -5.60 -36.68
CA CYS A 632 3.53 -6.52 -37.76
C CYS A 632 3.37 -5.78 -39.09
N TRP A 633 4.46 -5.67 -39.85
CA TRP A 633 4.48 -4.92 -41.10
C TRP A 633 5.25 -5.70 -42.17
N PRO A 634 4.76 -5.78 -43.42
CA PRO A 634 5.48 -6.44 -44.51
C PRO A 634 6.86 -5.79 -44.70
N ALA A 635 7.90 -6.60 -44.79
CA ALA A 635 9.22 -6.12 -45.19
C ALA A 635 9.14 -5.53 -46.61
N LYS A 636 9.79 -4.39 -46.85
CA LYS A 636 9.94 -3.86 -48.20
C LYS A 636 10.94 -4.72 -48.97
N ASP A 637 10.77 -4.86 -50.28
CA ASP A 637 11.67 -5.65 -51.14
C ASP A 637 13.15 -5.21 -51.08
N ASN A 638 13.43 -4.01 -50.53
CA ASN A 638 14.77 -3.43 -50.33
C ASN A 638 15.24 -3.42 -48.86
N ASP A 639 14.53 -4.04 -47.92
CA ASP A 639 15.00 -4.15 -46.55
C ASP A 639 16.12 -5.19 -46.50
N ASN A 640 17.34 -4.76 -46.18
CA ASN A 640 18.61 -5.52 -46.15
C ASN A 640 18.62 -6.72 -45.16
N GLY A 641 17.58 -7.57 -45.15
CA GLY A 641 17.39 -8.66 -44.19
C GLY A 641 16.93 -8.20 -42.80
N TYR A 642 16.48 -6.95 -42.65
CA TYR A 642 16.00 -6.44 -41.37
C TYR A 642 14.65 -7.06 -40.99
N ARG A 643 14.57 -7.61 -39.77
CA ARG A 643 13.36 -8.24 -39.24
C ARG A 643 12.73 -7.43 -38.11
N LEU A 644 13.49 -6.52 -37.51
CA LEU A 644 13.03 -5.59 -36.49
C LEU A 644 13.52 -4.17 -36.82
N SER A 645 12.59 -3.22 -36.97
CA SER A 645 12.92 -1.82 -37.21
C SER A 645 12.47 -0.95 -36.05
N LEU A 646 13.40 -0.20 -35.47
CA LEU A 646 13.21 0.64 -34.29
C LEU A 646 13.55 2.10 -34.62
N ARG A 647 12.80 3.02 -34.03
CA ARG A 647 13.02 4.46 -34.20
C ARG A 647 13.93 5.04 -33.10
N PRO A 648 14.68 6.13 -33.37
CA PRO A 648 15.46 6.84 -32.36
C PRO A 648 14.66 7.21 -31.12
N SER A 649 13.40 7.65 -31.28
CA SER A 649 12.49 7.94 -30.17
C SER A 649 12.30 6.77 -29.21
N MET A 650 12.39 5.51 -29.68
CA MET A 650 12.23 4.32 -28.83
C MET A 650 13.43 4.08 -27.92
N ASN A 651 14.64 4.49 -28.33
CA ASN A 651 15.89 4.23 -27.60
C ASN A 651 16.01 5.13 -26.38
N LYS A 652 15.97 4.53 -25.18
CA LYS A 652 15.97 5.28 -23.91
C LYS A 652 17.31 5.26 -23.19
N PHE A 653 18.21 4.33 -23.53
CA PHE A 653 19.58 4.22 -23.00
C PHE A 653 20.39 3.22 -23.85
N ILE A 654 21.72 3.29 -23.82
CA ILE A 654 22.56 2.39 -24.63
C ILE A 654 22.71 1.05 -23.94
N SER A 655 22.45 -0.06 -24.65
CA SER A 655 22.60 -1.43 -24.17
C SER A 655 22.91 -2.36 -25.35
N THR A 656 23.65 -3.45 -25.10
CA THR A 656 24.02 -4.46 -26.12
C THR A 656 23.14 -5.72 -26.05
N HIS A 657 22.05 -5.67 -25.29
CA HIS A 657 21.18 -6.83 -25.10
C HIS A 657 20.32 -7.10 -26.34
N SER A 658 20.44 -8.31 -26.90
CA SER A 658 19.86 -8.77 -28.17
C SER A 658 18.55 -9.56 -28.04
N THR A 659 18.05 -9.83 -26.83
CA THR A 659 16.79 -10.58 -26.68
C THR A 659 15.60 -9.64 -26.81
N LEU A 660 14.64 -10.01 -27.65
CA LEU A 660 13.34 -9.37 -27.77
C LEU A 660 12.43 -9.84 -26.63
N GLU A 661 11.98 -8.89 -25.81
CA GLU A 661 11.17 -9.16 -24.63
C GLU A 661 9.79 -8.54 -24.78
N ILE A 662 8.74 -9.33 -24.58
CA ILE A 662 7.35 -8.90 -24.74
C ILE A 662 6.74 -8.56 -23.39
N CYS A 663 6.24 -7.34 -23.24
CA CYS A 663 5.49 -6.88 -22.07
C CYS A 663 4.00 -7.23 -22.18
N SER A 664 3.45 -7.05 -23.38
CA SER A 664 2.04 -7.23 -23.69
C SER A 664 1.88 -7.35 -25.21
N TRP A 665 0.70 -7.73 -25.67
CA TRP A 665 0.39 -7.90 -27.09
C TRP A 665 -1.06 -7.46 -27.36
N ALA A 666 -1.36 -7.22 -28.64
CA ALA A 666 -2.72 -6.96 -29.09
C ALA A 666 -3.64 -8.14 -28.76
N ARG A 667 -4.68 -7.88 -27.96
CA ARG A 667 -5.67 -8.89 -27.54
C ARG A 667 -6.96 -8.19 -27.11
N PHE A 668 -8.05 -8.96 -27.00
CA PHE A 668 -9.32 -8.44 -26.49
C PHE A 668 -9.15 -7.90 -25.06
N GLN A 669 -9.49 -6.63 -24.85
CA GLN A 669 -9.57 -6.02 -23.53
C GLN A 669 -10.83 -5.15 -23.43
N ALA A 670 -11.65 -5.46 -22.43
CA ALA A 670 -12.91 -4.80 -22.16
C ALA A 670 -12.71 -3.32 -21.78
N GLY A 671 -13.54 -2.43 -22.34
CA GLY A 671 -13.55 -1.01 -22.00
C GLY A 671 -14.29 -0.73 -20.69
N PHE A 672 -13.69 0.09 -19.84
CA PHE A 672 -14.32 0.60 -18.63
C PHE A 672 -14.10 2.10 -18.50
N LEU A 673 -15.12 2.82 -18.03
CA LEU A 673 -14.94 4.16 -17.51
C LEU A 673 -14.29 4.10 -16.12
N ASN A 674 -13.61 5.17 -15.76
CA ASN A 674 -13.11 5.41 -14.41
C ASN A 674 -13.43 6.84 -14.02
N ARG A 675 -13.22 7.18 -12.74
CA ARG A 675 -13.49 8.54 -12.21
C ARG A 675 -12.88 9.65 -13.06
N GLN A 676 -11.66 9.45 -13.57
CA GLN A 676 -10.97 10.46 -14.38
C GLN A 676 -11.65 10.67 -15.73
N ILE A 677 -11.99 9.59 -16.44
CA ILE A 677 -12.67 9.66 -17.74
C ILE A 677 -14.08 10.26 -17.58
N ILE A 678 -14.82 9.83 -16.55
CA ILE A 678 -16.15 10.36 -16.24
C ILE A 678 -16.09 11.87 -16.03
N THR A 679 -15.12 12.33 -15.22
CA THR A 679 -14.93 13.77 -14.97
C THR A 679 -14.66 14.52 -16.27
N LEU A 680 -13.78 13.99 -17.14
CA LEU A 680 -13.46 14.61 -18.43
C LEU A 680 -14.69 14.69 -19.35
N LEU A 681 -15.44 13.59 -19.48
CA LEU A 681 -16.63 13.54 -20.32
C LEU A 681 -17.73 14.48 -19.80
N SER A 682 -17.95 14.53 -18.49
CA SER A 682 -18.88 15.46 -17.85
C SER A 682 -18.49 16.92 -18.13
N THR A 683 -17.19 17.26 -18.10
CA THR A 683 -16.72 18.61 -18.50
C THR A 683 -16.78 18.90 -20.00
N LEU A 684 -16.98 17.87 -20.82
CA LEU A 684 -17.25 17.98 -22.26
C LEU A 684 -18.76 17.86 -22.56
N ASP A 685 -19.59 18.22 -21.57
CA ASP A 685 -21.05 18.31 -21.64
C ASP A 685 -21.78 16.96 -21.87
N VAL A 686 -21.14 15.82 -21.57
CA VAL A 686 -21.87 14.55 -21.46
C VAL A 686 -22.73 14.56 -20.19
N PRO A 687 -24.06 14.40 -20.28
CA PRO A 687 -24.92 14.47 -19.10
C PRO A 687 -24.61 13.38 -18.06
N ASP A 688 -24.53 13.77 -16.79
CA ASP A 688 -24.18 12.84 -15.69
C ASP A 688 -25.19 11.68 -15.53
N THR A 689 -26.44 11.89 -15.98
CA THR A 689 -27.48 10.86 -16.03
C THR A 689 -27.08 9.65 -16.87
N VAL A 690 -26.28 9.84 -17.92
CA VAL A 690 -25.76 8.73 -18.75
C VAL A 690 -24.90 7.80 -17.92
N PHE A 691 -23.99 8.34 -17.10
CA PHE A 691 -23.12 7.53 -16.24
C PHE A 691 -23.93 6.84 -15.14
N TRP A 692 -24.92 7.53 -14.59
CA TRP A 692 -25.84 6.96 -13.60
C TRP A 692 -26.58 5.74 -14.16
N ASP A 693 -27.17 5.88 -15.35
CA ASP A 693 -27.91 4.80 -16.00
C ASP A 693 -27.01 3.62 -16.37
N MET A 694 -25.77 3.87 -16.79
CA MET A 694 -24.79 2.82 -17.04
C MET A 694 -24.44 2.06 -15.75
N GLN A 695 -24.25 2.78 -14.64
CA GLN A 695 -23.97 2.17 -13.34
C GLN A 695 -25.17 1.32 -12.86
N GLN A 696 -26.40 1.83 -12.97
CA GLN A 696 -27.61 1.10 -12.58
C GLN A 696 -27.81 -0.17 -13.41
N ARG A 697 -27.59 -0.10 -14.74
CA ARG A 697 -27.62 -1.28 -15.61
C ARG A 697 -26.59 -2.32 -15.21
N GLN A 698 -25.35 -1.90 -14.90
CA GLN A 698 -24.32 -2.82 -14.44
C GLN A 698 -24.69 -3.47 -13.10
N LEU A 699 -25.20 -2.70 -12.13
CA LEU A 699 -25.67 -3.23 -10.84
C LEU A 699 -26.76 -4.29 -11.01
N SER A 700 -27.75 -4.01 -11.88
CA SER A 700 -28.83 -4.94 -12.20
C SER A 700 -28.29 -6.26 -12.77
N ARG A 701 -27.43 -6.20 -13.80
CA ARG A 701 -26.80 -7.40 -14.41
C ARG A 701 -25.96 -8.18 -13.40
N LEU A 702 -25.19 -7.49 -12.56
CA LEU A 702 -24.39 -8.13 -11.51
C LEU A 702 -25.25 -8.87 -10.46
N ASN A 703 -26.42 -8.34 -10.13
CA ASN A 703 -27.37 -9.00 -9.23
C ASN A 703 -28.03 -10.22 -9.89
N GLN A 704 -28.41 -10.09 -11.16
CA GLN A 704 -29.04 -11.16 -11.94
C GLN A 704 -28.10 -12.33 -12.22
N MET A 705 -26.77 -12.14 -12.22
CA MET A 705 -25.78 -13.21 -12.45
C MET A 705 -25.92 -14.42 -11.49
N LEU A 706 -26.49 -14.26 -10.30
CA LEU A 706 -26.72 -15.39 -9.39
C LEU A 706 -28.01 -16.17 -9.67
N VAL A 707 -28.82 -15.72 -10.62
CA VAL A 707 -30.16 -16.23 -10.93
C VAL A 707 -30.25 -16.65 -12.40
N ASP A 708 -29.73 -15.84 -13.32
CA ASP A 708 -29.81 -16.08 -14.76
C ASP A 708 -28.46 -16.57 -15.32
N VAL A 709 -28.49 -17.74 -15.94
CA VAL A 709 -27.33 -18.42 -16.56
C VAL A 709 -26.76 -17.61 -17.72
N ASN A 710 -27.62 -17.01 -18.55
CA ASN A 710 -27.21 -16.25 -19.73
C ASN A 710 -26.59 -14.92 -19.31
N VAL A 711 -27.23 -14.22 -18.36
CA VAL A 711 -26.66 -12.97 -17.82
C VAL A 711 -25.31 -13.24 -17.14
N ALA A 712 -25.20 -14.33 -16.37
CA ALA A 712 -23.93 -14.73 -15.78
C ALA A 712 -22.86 -14.97 -16.86
N PHE A 713 -23.22 -15.71 -17.90
CA PHE A 713 -22.31 -16.02 -19.01
C PHE A 713 -21.83 -14.75 -19.74
N ASP A 714 -22.75 -13.84 -20.06
CA ASP A 714 -22.43 -12.58 -20.74
C ASP A 714 -21.52 -11.68 -19.89
N VAL A 715 -21.84 -11.54 -18.59
CA VAL A 715 -21.01 -10.75 -17.67
C VAL A 715 -19.60 -11.31 -17.59
N LEU A 716 -19.45 -12.64 -17.54
CA LEU A 716 -18.15 -13.29 -17.45
C LEU A 716 -17.32 -13.12 -18.72
N THR A 717 -17.92 -13.33 -19.89
CA THR A 717 -17.23 -13.27 -21.18
C THR A 717 -16.93 -11.83 -21.62
N ALA A 718 -17.84 -10.89 -21.35
CA ALA A 718 -17.69 -9.50 -21.78
C ALA A 718 -16.83 -8.66 -20.84
N SER A 719 -16.92 -8.88 -19.51
CA SER A 719 -16.30 -7.98 -18.50
C SER A 719 -15.25 -8.64 -17.60
N CYS A 720 -15.18 -9.98 -17.57
CA CYS A 720 -14.32 -10.74 -16.64
C CYS A 720 -13.52 -11.87 -17.34
N ALA A 721 -13.15 -11.73 -18.62
CA ALA A 721 -12.62 -12.83 -19.43
C ALA A 721 -11.39 -13.56 -18.84
N GLU A 722 -10.59 -12.92 -17.97
CA GLU A 722 -9.45 -13.59 -17.28
C GLU A 722 -9.85 -14.28 -15.96
N GLN A 723 -10.74 -13.69 -15.14
CA GLN A 723 -11.14 -14.26 -13.84
C GLN A 723 -12.36 -15.19 -13.92
N GLY A 724 -13.12 -15.10 -15.00
CA GLY A 724 -14.41 -15.76 -15.17
C GLY A 724 -14.36 -17.07 -15.94
N THR A 725 -13.21 -17.48 -16.47
CA THR A 725 -13.11 -18.60 -17.43
C THR A 725 -13.67 -19.91 -16.88
N VAL A 726 -13.33 -20.30 -15.65
CA VAL A 726 -13.82 -21.55 -15.04
C VAL A 726 -15.34 -21.50 -14.83
N ALA A 727 -15.86 -20.38 -14.33
CA ALA A 727 -17.30 -20.20 -14.16
C ALA A 727 -18.03 -20.20 -15.51
N ALA A 728 -17.46 -19.60 -16.55
CA ALA A 728 -18.02 -19.59 -17.90
C ALA A 728 -18.03 -21.00 -18.52
N LEU A 729 -16.99 -21.79 -18.30
CA LEU A 729 -16.93 -23.20 -18.71
C LEU A 729 -18.00 -24.03 -17.99
N MET A 730 -18.20 -23.84 -16.68
CA MET A 730 -19.26 -24.53 -15.94
C MET A 730 -20.65 -24.15 -16.47
N LEU A 731 -20.91 -22.87 -16.70
CA LEU A 731 -22.19 -22.43 -17.28
C LEU A 731 -22.40 -23.04 -18.67
N SER A 732 -21.35 -23.09 -19.50
CA SER A 732 -21.39 -23.70 -20.85
C SER A 732 -21.64 -25.21 -20.80
N ALA A 733 -21.17 -25.89 -19.74
CA ALA A 733 -21.42 -27.30 -19.49
C ALA A 733 -22.82 -27.58 -18.89
N GLY A 734 -23.64 -26.56 -18.68
CA GLY A 734 -25.02 -26.68 -18.19
C GLY A 734 -25.18 -26.57 -16.67
N PHE A 735 -24.12 -26.26 -15.92
CA PHE A 735 -24.24 -26.01 -14.48
C PHE A 735 -25.00 -24.70 -14.22
N LYS A 736 -25.88 -24.71 -13.22
CA LYS A 736 -26.72 -23.56 -12.85
C LYS A 736 -26.29 -22.94 -11.51
N PRO A 737 -26.26 -21.61 -11.38
CA PRO A 737 -25.88 -20.94 -10.11
C PRO A 737 -26.80 -21.23 -8.92
N GLN A 738 -28.01 -21.74 -9.16
CA GLN A 738 -28.99 -22.05 -8.10
C GLN A 738 -28.77 -23.45 -7.53
N THR A 739 -28.22 -24.36 -8.33
CA THR A 739 -28.09 -25.77 -7.98
C THR A 739 -26.66 -26.16 -7.64
N GLU A 740 -25.66 -25.47 -8.20
CA GLU A 740 -24.24 -25.79 -8.02
C GLU A 740 -23.56 -24.80 -7.05
N PRO A 741 -23.27 -25.21 -5.78
CA PRO A 741 -22.73 -24.31 -4.77
C PRO A 741 -21.36 -23.75 -5.12
N HIS A 742 -20.50 -24.52 -5.80
CA HIS A 742 -19.16 -24.04 -6.17
C HIS A 742 -19.24 -22.90 -7.20
N LEU A 743 -20.06 -23.08 -8.24
CA LEU A 743 -20.35 -22.04 -9.24
C LEU A 743 -20.94 -20.80 -8.58
N ARG A 744 -21.93 -20.96 -7.69
CA ARG A 744 -22.53 -19.84 -6.95
C ARG A 744 -21.49 -19.08 -6.12
N GLY A 745 -20.58 -19.80 -5.46
CA GLY A 745 -19.48 -19.21 -4.69
C GLY A 745 -18.52 -18.38 -5.56
N MET A 746 -18.15 -18.90 -6.73
CA MET A 746 -17.32 -18.16 -7.70
C MET A 746 -18.03 -16.90 -8.21
N LEU A 747 -19.29 -17.02 -8.64
CA LEU A 747 -20.07 -15.87 -9.14
C LEU A 747 -20.29 -14.82 -8.06
N THR A 748 -20.51 -15.23 -6.81
CA THR A 748 -20.66 -14.31 -5.67
C THR A 748 -19.37 -13.53 -5.42
N SER A 749 -18.22 -14.19 -5.50
CA SER A 749 -16.90 -13.54 -5.37
C SER A 749 -16.64 -12.57 -6.52
N ILE A 750 -16.95 -12.96 -7.76
CA ILE A 750 -16.82 -12.09 -8.94
C ILE A 750 -17.73 -10.86 -8.82
N ARG A 751 -19.00 -11.08 -8.43
CA ARG A 751 -19.95 -9.99 -8.16
C ARG A 751 -19.42 -9.03 -7.10
N ALA A 752 -18.93 -9.54 -5.98
CA ALA A 752 -18.37 -8.71 -4.91
C ALA A 752 -17.17 -7.88 -5.40
N SER A 753 -16.28 -8.47 -6.20
CA SER A 753 -15.13 -7.79 -6.81
C SER A 753 -15.55 -6.66 -7.76
N GLN A 754 -16.54 -6.91 -8.62
CA GLN A 754 -17.06 -5.91 -9.57
C GLN A 754 -17.79 -4.76 -8.84
N LEU A 755 -18.62 -5.08 -7.83
CA LEU A 755 -19.28 -4.08 -6.98
C LEU A 755 -18.27 -3.23 -6.22
N TRP A 756 -17.21 -3.84 -5.71
CA TRP A 756 -16.12 -3.11 -5.06
C TRP A 756 -15.41 -2.17 -6.04
N GLY A 757 -15.15 -2.63 -7.27
CA GLY A 757 -14.60 -1.79 -8.35
C GLY A 757 -15.49 -0.60 -8.72
N LEU A 758 -16.82 -0.80 -8.74
CA LEU A 758 -17.79 0.27 -8.92
C LEU A 758 -17.73 1.30 -7.78
N ARG A 759 -17.75 0.84 -6.53
CA ARG A 759 -17.75 1.73 -5.35
C ARG A 759 -16.44 2.52 -5.23
N GLU A 760 -15.31 1.84 -5.30
CA GLU A 760 -14.00 2.44 -5.02
C GLU A 760 -13.39 3.18 -6.21
N LYS A 761 -13.74 2.82 -7.45
CA LYS A 761 -13.07 3.35 -8.65
C LYS A 761 -14.02 3.85 -9.71
N SER A 762 -15.33 3.77 -9.49
CA SER A 762 -16.35 4.07 -10.51
C SER A 762 -16.05 3.31 -11.82
N ARG A 763 -15.66 2.04 -11.69
CA ARG A 763 -15.27 1.17 -12.81
C ARG A 763 -16.51 0.69 -13.58
N ILE A 764 -17.08 1.58 -14.39
CA ILE A 764 -18.31 1.33 -15.15
C ILE A 764 -17.97 0.60 -16.45
N PHE A 765 -18.57 -0.56 -16.69
CA PHE A 765 -18.36 -1.35 -17.92
C PHE A 765 -19.03 -0.68 -19.12
N VAL A 766 -18.34 -0.65 -20.26
CA VAL A 766 -18.86 -0.13 -21.53
C VAL A 766 -18.94 -1.28 -22.54
N GLU A 767 -20.14 -1.71 -22.88
CA GLU A 767 -20.38 -2.90 -23.70
C GLU A 767 -19.74 -2.83 -25.10
N SER A 768 -19.84 -1.68 -25.77
CA SER A 768 -19.18 -1.40 -27.05
C SER A 768 -17.75 -0.86 -26.89
N GLY A 769 -17.29 -0.62 -25.65
CA GLY A 769 -15.99 -0.05 -25.37
C GLY A 769 -14.88 -1.09 -25.38
N ARG A 770 -13.73 -0.76 -25.96
CA ARG A 770 -12.54 -1.63 -26.01
C ARG A 770 -11.30 -0.84 -25.63
N TRP A 771 -10.37 -1.51 -24.96
CA TRP A 771 -9.02 -0.97 -24.75
C TRP A 771 -8.08 -1.58 -25.78
N LEU A 772 -7.52 -0.73 -26.65
CA LEU A 772 -6.76 -1.14 -27.82
C LEU A 772 -5.31 -0.66 -27.73
N MET A 773 -4.40 -1.39 -28.39
CA MET A 773 -3.02 -0.95 -28.57
C MET A 773 -2.95 0.03 -29.75
N GLY A 774 -2.50 1.25 -29.49
CA GLY A 774 -2.32 2.26 -30.55
C GLY A 774 -1.20 1.85 -31.50
N CYS A 775 -1.49 1.89 -32.80
CA CYS A 775 -0.53 1.64 -33.87
C CYS A 775 -0.45 2.86 -34.80
N LEU A 776 0.60 2.91 -35.62
CA LEU A 776 0.86 3.98 -36.57
C LEU A 776 0.47 3.53 -37.97
N ASP A 777 -0.13 4.44 -38.73
CA ASP A 777 -0.34 4.26 -40.15
C ASP A 777 0.96 4.60 -40.92
N GLU A 778 1.75 3.57 -41.20
CA GLU A 778 3.01 3.70 -41.96
C GLU A 778 2.79 4.07 -43.44
N LEU A 779 1.57 3.93 -43.98
CA LEU A 779 1.24 4.33 -45.35
C LEU A 779 0.80 5.79 -45.44
N GLY A 780 0.35 6.39 -44.34
CA GLY A 780 -0.16 7.76 -44.29
C GLY A 780 -1.45 7.95 -45.10
N VAL A 781 -2.31 6.92 -45.14
CA VAL A 781 -3.61 6.92 -45.83
C VAL A 781 -4.69 7.59 -44.98
N LEU A 782 -4.59 7.53 -43.65
CA LEU A 782 -5.55 8.14 -42.73
C LEU A 782 -5.37 9.65 -42.62
N GLU A 783 -6.46 10.39 -42.79
CA GLU A 783 -6.48 11.85 -42.62
C GLU A 783 -6.59 12.26 -41.14
N GLN A 784 -6.38 13.54 -40.86
CA GLN A 784 -6.55 14.10 -39.52
C GLN A 784 -7.97 13.85 -38.99
N GLY A 785 -8.07 13.25 -37.81
CA GLY A 785 -9.35 12.92 -37.17
C GLY A 785 -9.91 11.55 -37.55
N GLN A 786 -9.22 10.79 -38.40
CA GLN A 786 -9.59 9.41 -38.74
C GLN A 786 -8.79 8.40 -37.90
N CYS A 787 -9.40 7.25 -37.64
CA CYS A 787 -8.72 6.08 -37.10
C CYS A 787 -9.29 4.81 -37.74
N PHE A 788 -8.46 3.79 -37.93
CA PHE A 788 -8.88 2.46 -38.36
C PHE A 788 -8.92 1.52 -37.17
N ILE A 789 -10.03 0.81 -36.98
CA ILE A 789 -10.22 -0.15 -35.89
C ILE A 789 -10.80 -1.43 -36.46
N GLN A 790 -10.04 -2.52 -36.33
CA GLN A 790 -10.50 -3.88 -36.56
C GLN A 790 -10.31 -4.68 -35.28
N VAL A 791 -11.39 -5.26 -34.77
CA VAL A 791 -11.38 -6.03 -33.53
C VAL A 791 -11.71 -7.49 -33.81
N SER A 792 -10.97 -8.41 -33.19
CA SER A 792 -11.36 -9.80 -33.15
C SER A 792 -12.58 -9.97 -32.25
N LYS A 793 -13.58 -10.73 -32.70
CA LYS A 793 -14.71 -11.13 -31.85
C LYS A 793 -14.23 -12.25 -30.92
N PRO A 794 -14.51 -12.20 -29.61
CA PRO A 794 -14.19 -13.30 -28.72
C PRO A 794 -14.96 -14.55 -29.19
N SER A 795 -14.27 -15.54 -29.77
CA SER A 795 -14.88 -16.80 -30.15
C SER A 795 -14.85 -17.76 -28.96
N LEU A 796 -15.98 -18.45 -28.74
CA LEU A 796 -16.08 -19.56 -27.78
C LEU A 796 -15.01 -20.63 -28.04
N GLU A 797 -14.66 -20.87 -29.32
CA GLU A 797 -13.68 -21.87 -29.74
C GLU A 797 -12.29 -21.63 -29.12
N ASN A 798 -11.88 -20.36 -28.95
CA ASN A 798 -10.60 -20.01 -28.34
C ASN A 798 -10.52 -20.35 -26.83
N CYS A 799 -11.64 -20.43 -26.12
CA CYS A 799 -11.70 -20.88 -24.73
C CYS A 799 -11.57 -22.42 -24.61
N PHE A 800 -12.03 -23.17 -25.61
CA PHE A 800 -12.01 -24.65 -25.59
C PHE A 800 -10.74 -25.27 -26.21
N LEU A 801 -10.08 -24.57 -27.15
CA LEU A 801 -8.84 -25.02 -27.78
C LEU A 801 -7.71 -25.32 -26.77
N LYS A 802 -7.69 -24.63 -25.61
CA LYS A 802 -6.67 -24.83 -24.56
C LYS A 802 -6.85 -26.10 -23.71
N HIS A 803 -7.94 -26.85 -23.87
CA HIS A 803 -8.29 -27.98 -23.01
C HIS A 803 -8.29 -29.37 -23.70
N GLY A 804 -7.68 -29.46 -24.88
CA GLY A 804 -7.36 -30.73 -25.57
C GLY A 804 -8.42 -31.25 -26.54
N GLU A 805 -8.03 -32.22 -27.38
CA GLU A 805 -8.81 -32.74 -28.52
C GLU A 805 -10.20 -33.31 -28.13
N ARG A 806 -10.40 -33.74 -26.87
CA ARG A 806 -11.69 -34.25 -26.37
C ARG A 806 -12.83 -33.22 -26.41
N PHE A 807 -12.54 -31.92 -26.49
CA PHE A 807 -13.55 -30.86 -26.59
C PHE A 807 -13.84 -30.40 -28.03
N GLN A 808 -13.13 -30.91 -29.04
CA GLN A 808 -13.42 -30.59 -30.46
C GLN A 808 -14.71 -31.25 -30.98
N GLY A 809 -15.24 -32.26 -30.26
CA GLY A 809 -16.41 -33.04 -30.66
C GLY A 809 -17.77 -32.34 -30.53
N SER A 810 -17.88 -31.19 -29.84
CA SER A 810 -19.16 -30.51 -29.59
C SER A 810 -19.52 -29.43 -30.63
N LYS A 811 -19.04 -29.54 -31.88
CA LYS A 811 -19.33 -28.59 -32.98
C LYS A 811 -20.84 -28.34 -33.21
N LYS A 812 -21.73 -29.28 -32.84
CA LYS A 812 -23.19 -29.15 -33.02
C LYS A 812 -23.88 -28.31 -31.94
N ASP A 813 -23.46 -28.42 -30.67
CA ASP A 813 -24.09 -27.69 -29.56
C ASP A 813 -23.63 -26.23 -29.49
N LEU A 814 -22.36 -25.96 -29.83
CA LEU A 814 -21.81 -24.60 -29.94
C LEU A 814 -22.47 -23.78 -31.06
N ARG A 815 -22.78 -24.40 -32.21
CA ARG A 815 -23.53 -23.74 -33.31
C ARG A 815 -24.95 -23.38 -32.92
N ARG A 816 -25.56 -24.09 -31.97
CA ARG A 816 -26.93 -23.84 -31.50
C ARG A 816 -27.00 -22.58 -30.63
N TYR A 817 -25.95 -22.31 -29.85
CA TYR A 817 -25.81 -21.05 -29.09
C TYR A 817 -25.36 -19.87 -29.97
N ALA A 818 -24.47 -20.10 -30.95
CA ALA A 818 -24.06 -19.05 -31.91
C ALA A 818 -25.23 -18.57 -32.82
N LYS A 819 -26.13 -19.49 -33.23
CA LYS A 819 -27.34 -19.13 -34.01
C LYS A 819 -28.36 -18.28 -33.26
N LEU A 820 -28.32 -18.25 -31.93
CA LEU A 820 -29.20 -17.38 -31.14
C LEU A 820 -28.68 -15.93 -31.07
N GLN A 821 -27.45 -15.65 -31.51
CA GLN A 821 -26.86 -14.31 -31.58
C GLN A 821 -26.92 -13.67 -32.98
N GLU A 822 -27.36 -14.39 -34.02
CA GLU A 822 -27.41 -13.88 -35.41
C GLU A 822 -28.65 -13.02 -35.72
N VAL A 823 -29.53 -12.76 -34.74
CA VAL A 823 -30.71 -11.90 -34.90
C VAL A 823 -30.46 -10.52 -34.29
N ASP A 824 -29.46 -9.80 -34.80
CA ASP A 824 -29.51 -8.33 -34.89
C ASP A 824 -28.36 -7.85 -35.79
N GLY A 825 -28.67 -7.77 -37.09
CA GLY A 825 -27.78 -7.23 -38.11
C GLY A 825 -27.82 -5.70 -38.11
N THR A 826 -27.06 -5.08 -37.21
CA THR A 826 -26.63 -3.68 -37.37
C THR A 826 -25.12 -3.59 -37.20
N VAL A 827 -24.45 -3.06 -38.22
CA VAL A 827 -23.03 -2.70 -38.19
C VAL A 827 -22.85 -1.65 -37.10
N ASN A 828 -22.49 -2.11 -35.90
CA ASN A 828 -22.25 -1.22 -34.76
C ASN A 828 -20.92 -0.51 -34.97
N VAL A 829 -21.01 0.77 -35.34
CA VAL A 829 -19.89 1.70 -35.44
C VAL A 829 -19.25 1.83 -34.05
N VAL A 830 -17.96 1.50 -33.96
CA VAL A 830 -17.16 1.75 -32.75
C VAL A 830 -16.95 3.25 -32.65
N MET A 831 -17.67 3.90 -31.74
CA MET A 831 -17.55 5.33 -31.48
C MET A 831 -16.57 5.61 -30.34
N LEU A 832 -15.65 6.54 -30.61
CA LEU A 832 -14.69 7.20 -29.72
C LEU A 832 -13.53 6.33 -29.20
N SER A 833 -12.36 6.54 -29.81
CA SER A 833 -11.06 6.25 -29.19
C SER A 833 -10.57 7.51 -28.47
N PHE A 834 -10.20 7.39 -27.19
CA PHE A 834 -9.47 8.43 -26.47
C PHE A 834 -8.00 8.03 -26.39
N PRO A 835 -7.09 8.69 -27.13
CA PRO A 835 -5.67 8.58 -26.87
C PRO A 835 -5.40 9.04 -25.44
N TRP A 836 -4.53 8.32 -24.72
CA TRP A 836 -4.06 8.70 -23.40
C TRP A 836 -3.08 9.90 -23.52
N ILE A 837 -3.58 11.06 -23.98
CA ILE A 837 -2.85 12.32 -23.97
C ILE A 837 -3.17 13.03 -22.66
N ALA A 838 -2.28 12.75 -21.71
CA ALA A 838 -1.96 13.42 -20.46
C ALA A 838 -3.01 14.38 -19.86
N ALA A 839 -3.57 13.96 -18.72
CA ALA A 839 -4.14 14.85 -17.71
C ALA A 839 -3.16 16.00 -17.30
N ASP A 840 -1.85 15.83 -17.52
CA ASP A 840 -0.83 16.89 -17.37
C ASP A 840 -0.97 18.00 -18.43
N TYR A 841 -1.37 17.66 -19.66
CA TYR A 841 -1.55 18.62 -20.75
C TYR A 841 -2.79 19.50 -20.52
N LEU A 842 -3.89 18.91 -20.05
CA LEU A 842 -5.12 19.65 -19.70
C LEU A 842 -4.99 20.40 -18.36
N ALA A 843 -4.23 19.88 -17.39
CA ALA A 843 -3.89 20.63 -16.18
C ALA A 843 -3.08 21.90 -16.51
N ARG A 844 -2.14 21.82 -17.45
CA ARG A 844 -1.39 22.99 -17.96
C ARG A 844 -2.29 23.99 -18.69
N VAL A 845 -3.33 23.54 -19.39
CA VAL A 845 -4.37 24.41 -19.98
C VAL A 845 -5.13 25.17 -18.89
N LYS A 846 -5.40 24.54 -17.73
CA LYS A 846 -6.09 25.17 -16.61
C LYS A 846 -5.20 26.18 -15.85
N VAL A 847 -3.89 25.91 -15.73
CA VAL A 847 -2.92 26.85 -15.15
C VAL A 847 -2.76 28.10 -16.02
N LYS A 848 -2.73 27.96 -17.35
CA LYS A 848 -2.65 29.10 -18.28
C LYS A 848 -3.94 29.93 -18.38
N ARG A 849 -5.10 29.41 -17.96
CA ARG A 849 -6.37 30.16 -17.93
C ARG A 849 -6.52 31.07 -16.70
N ARG A 850 -5.64 30.99 -15.69
CA ARG A 850 -5.64 31.91 -14.53
C ARG A 850 -4.81 33.18 -14.74
N GLU A 851 -4.06 33.28 -15.84
CA GLU A 851 -3.42 34.52 -16.26
C GLU A 851 -4.22 35.15 -17.41
N ARG A 852 -4.59 36.42 -17.21
CA ARG A 852 -5.55 37.22 -17.99
C ARG A 852 -5.20 37.34 -19.49
N GLY A 853 -6.26 37.62 -20.27
CA GLY A 853 -6.21 38.66 -21.31
C GLY A 853 -6.19 38.17 -22.75
N SER A 854 -7.02 38.83 -23.57
CA SER A 854 -7.12 38.78 -25.04
C SER A 854 -5.83 38.35 -25.75
N GLY A 855 -5.89 37.32 -26.60
CA GLY A 855 -4.71 36.97 -27.38
C GLY A 855 -4.90 35.87 -28.44
N ASP A 856 -5.00 36.37 -29.68
CA ASP A 856 -4.45 35.85 -30.94
C ASP A 856 -5.04 34.54 -31.52
N GLY A 857 -5.71 34.67 -32.67
CA GLY A 857 -6.45 33.63 -33.39
C GLY A 857 -5.59 32.56 -34.07
N ASN A 858 -4.26 32.64 -33.96
CA ASN A 858 -3.32 31.64 -34.51
C ASN A 858 -2.77 30.64 -33.49
N LYS A 859 -3.28 30.62 -32.25
CA LYS A 859 -2.88 29.61 -31.25
C LYS A 859 -3.54 28.25 -31.56
N PRO A 860 -2.81 27.12 -31.41
CA PRO A 860 -3.33 25.77 -31.71
C PRO A 860 -4.64 25.42 -31.01
N ILE A 861 -4.92 26.03 -29.86
CA ILE A 861 -6.10 25.77 -29.03
C ILE A 861 -7.37 26.47 -29.55
N GLU A 862 -7.24 27.66 -30.17
CA GLU A 862 -8.37 28.35 -30.80
C GLU A 862 -8.67 27.77 -32.19
N VAL A 863 -7.64 27.24 -32.88
CA VAL A 863 -7.83 26.44 -34.10
C VAL A 863 -8.59 25.15 -33.80
N LEU A 864 -8.29 24.48 -32.69
CA LEU A 864 -9.02 23.27 -32.25
C LEU A 864 -10.45 23.60 -31.79
N ARG A 865 -10.65 24.73 -31.10
CA ARG A 865 -11.99 25.21 -30.72
C ARG A 865 -12.84 25.51 -31.95
N ARG A 866 -12.27 26.21 -32.95
CA ARG A 866 -12.96 26.53 -34.21
C ARG A 866 -13.24 25.28 -35.04
N TYR A 867 -12.31 24.34 -35.09
CA TYR A 867 -12.50 23.03 -35.76
C TYR A 867 -13.63 22.20 -35.15
N ILE A 868 -13.83 22.26 -33.83
CA ILE A 868 -14.94 21.58 -33.15
C ILE A 868 -16.26 22.35 -33.34
N ALA A 869 -16.22 23.67 -33.32
CA ALA A 869 -17.41 24.52 -33.52
C ALA A 869 -17.94 24.53 -34.97
N GLU A 870 -17.09 24.30 -35.97
CA GLU A 870 -17.49 24.20 -37.39
C GLU A 870 -18.03 22.81 -37.79
N ARG A 871 -17.96 21.81 -36.89
CA ARG A 871 -18.43 20.43 -37.13
C ARG A 871 -19.59 19.97 -36.23
N LEU A 872 -20.11 20.86 -35.39
CA LEU A 872 -21.42 20.76 -34.76
C LEU A 872 -22.41 21.62 -35.56
#